data_AF-A0A7S0D0B4-F1
#
_entry.id   AF-A0A7S0D0B4-F1
#
_cell.length_a   1.000
_cell.length_b   1.000
_cell.length_c   1.000
_cell.angle_alpha   90.00
_cell.angle_beta   90.00
_cell.angle_gamma   90.00
#
_symmetry.space_group_name_H-M   'P 1'
#
loop_
_entity.id
_entity.type
_entity.pdbx_description
1 polymer ?
#
loop_
_entity_poly.entity_id
_entity_poly.type
_entity_poly.pdbx_seq_one_letter_code
_entity_poly.pdbx_strand_id
1 'polypeptide(L)'
;MMVSIEEKTPLYFWFKLAFLVWCFSPITKGASKIANLQVMEVVGDFFFKSKPTTPRGAARFDFNEPPVRDRPKGSGALAEAEVRNARNSRDNRHNEKPRKDSAKSDFKLSKESLDICSKLDKYTLILINKFPAKVIEANHNKKGGVHTDLSKASTTHGWKETKKGWVKKKAKVQAIIKIGKGDSFKFPILEDAHFGKTKFSERLIRKLIRFETLFPLQDTYIDVSPAAVDKLLVDLKLAPGMAMPRARHDFAEMESNSSMSRLFFYGPGAPFVKELASDDPNIHLGPFVVDFAEDAKRSVRLGFREYGARVHFSPKQELTAIYDYHERELVKPGDPHWEHAKCLVRNNFGMRMTFINHLIHTHLCCANTTVNAMINNLSPDNPIRRLLTVFTFRTSYINSAAAESLTPELSMSHRCSALTYASLVGAMQEGIQDCQIFRPFPQWVEGKELIKMAKVGRFPFLEDGLNYYNTIRKFVQAWIQTSVDTNYLDDRNLAQLRDFYYEIKTKCLDFSYQPPHFSLDAAQDLITQFIFNVTGYHELVGSLVDFACSLRHCSARCRPGATTNDLQSFLMCAAVAALTSIRTPPLMSDFPNFFAKDGAPEWEIKVWAAFQKDLGELVVLNKKKNASRPHPFRYFQPDQLECS
;
A
#
# COMPACT_ATOMS: atom_id res chain seq x y z
N MET A 1 -47.59 -8.57 9.73
CA MET A 1 -47.33 -9.37 8.51
C MET A 1 -46.78 -8.44 7.43
N MET A 2 -45.46 -8.33 7.32
CA MET A 2 -44.79 -7.70 6.18
C MET A 2 -43.96 -8.79 5.51
N VAL A 3 -44.29 -9.05 4.25
CA VAL A 3 -43.67 -10.08 3.39
C VAL A 3 -42.31 -9.58 2.94
N SER A 4 -41.26 -10.37 3.21
CA SER A 4 -39.94 -10.20 2.59
C SER A 4 -40.02 -10.61 1.12
N ILE A 5 -39.58 -9.76 0.22
CA ILE A 5 -39.31 -10.14 -1.17
C ILE A 5 -37.90 -10.72 -1.19
N GLU A 6 -37.81 -12.05 -1.16
CA GLU A 6 -36.59 -12.79 -1.47
C GLU A 6 -36.21 -12.59 -2.94
N GLU A 7 -34.97 -12.16 -3.21
CA GLU A 7 -34.36 -12.22 -4.53
C GLU A 7 -34.14 -13.70 -4.91
N LYS A 8 -35.07 -14.26 -5.69
CA LYS A 8 -34.91 -15.58 -6.33
C LYS A 8 -35.09 -15.43 -7.83
N THR A 9 -33.99 -15.47 -8.59
CA THR A 9 -33.76 -16.42 -9.70
C THR A 9 -32.56 -16.01 -10.58
N PRO A 10 -31.75 -16.98 -11.06
CA PRO A 10 -30.71 -16.77 -12.09
C PRO A 10 -31.24 -16.14 -13.38
N LEU A 11 -32.55 -16.31 -13.68
CA LEU A 11 -33.19 -15.86 -14.91
C LEU A 11 -33.11 -14.34 -15.11
N TYR A 12 -33.23 -13.55 -14.03
CA TYR A 12 -33.19 -12.09 -14.11
C TYR A 12 -31.79 -11.56 -14.49
N PHE A 13 -30.74 -12.27 -14.06
CA PHE A 13 -29.37 -11.99 -14.47
C PHE A 13 -29.14 -12.36 -15.94
N TRP A 14 -29.62 -13.53 -16.38
CA TRP A 14 -29.55 -13.92 -17.79
C TRP A 14 -30.33 -12.96 -18.70
N PHE A 15 -31.46 -12.41 -18.23
CA PHE A 15 -32.21 -11.40 -18.96
C PHE A 15 -31.43 -10.08 -19.09
N LYS A 16 -30.76 -9.61 -18.03
CA LYS A 16 -29.89 -8.40 -18.09
C LYS A 16 -28.65 -8.62 -18.94
N LEU A 17 -28.06 -9.81 -18.90
CA LEU A 17 -26.88 -10.16 -19.70
C LEU A 17 -27.26 -10.34 -21.18
N ALA A 18 -28.38 -11.00 -21.49
CA ALA A 18 -28.92 -11.10 -22.84
C ALA A 18 -29.35 -9.73 -23.39
N PHE A 19 -29.94 -8.86 -22.55
CA PHE A 19 -30.26 -7.48 -22.93
C PHE A 19 -29.00 -6.66 -23.23
N LEU A 20 -27.92 -6.82 -22.45
CA LEU A 20 -26.64 -6.17 -22.74
C LEU A 20 -26.03 -6.71 -24.04
N VAL A 21 -26.00 -8.03 -24.25
CA VAL A 21 -25.51 -8.64 -25.51
C VAL A 21 -26.35 -8.19 -26.71
N TRP A 22 -27.67 -8.04 -26.54
CA TRP A 22 -28.58 -7.55 -27.56
C TRP A 22 -28.40 -6.06 -27.86
N CYS A 23 -28.23 -5.21 -26.84
CA CYS A 23 -27.92 -3.78 -27.00
C CYS A 23 -26.55 -3.52 -27.68
N PHE A 24 -25.65 -4.49 -27.68
CA PHE A 24 -24.33 -4.42 -28.32
C PHE A 24 -24.20 -5.26 -29.60
N SER A 25 -25.31 -5.82 -30.11
CA SER A 25 -25.38 -6.41 -31.45
C SER A 25 -25.31 -5.31 -32.51
N PRO A 26 -24.48 -5.42 -33.56
CA PRO A 26 -24.24 -4.34 -34.50
C PRO A 26 -25.39 -4.20 -35.50
N ILE A 27 -26.44 -3.50 -35.10
CA ILE A 27 -27.34 -2.82 -36.04
C ILE A 27 -27.24 -1.33 -35.76
N THR A 28 -26.19 -0.69 -36.27
CA THR A 28 -26.20 0.65 -36.90
C THR A 28 -24.78 1.11 -37.20
N LYS A 29 -24.63 1.73 -38.37
CA LYS A 29 -23.37 2.16 -38.97
C LYS A 29 -22.77 3.35 -38.21
N GLY A 30 -21.47 3.28 -37.90
CA GLY A 30 -20.61 4.45 -37.74
C GLY A 30 -20.38 4.97 -36.32
N ALA A 31 -19.41 4.39 -35.60
CA ALA A 31 -18.41 5.08 -34.77
C ALA A 31 -17.52 4.06 -34.01
N SER A 32 -16.19 4.25 -34.09
CA SER A 32 -15.16 3.72 -33.17
C SER A 32 -15.18 2.21 -32.83
N LYS A 33 -14.65 1.38 -33.74
CA LYS A 33 -14.50 -0.10 -33.63
C LYS A 33 -13.51 -0.62 -32.56
N ILE A 34 -12.65 0.20 -31.98
CA ILE A 34 -11.45 -0.30 -31.28
C ILE A 34 -11.70 -0.66 -29.80
N ALA A 35 -12.66 -0.03 -29.12
CA ALA A 35 -12.91 -0.28 -27.69
C ALA A 35 -13.86 -1.48 -27.42
N ASN A 36 -14.74 -1.81 -28.38
CA ASN A 36 -15.71 -2.90 -28.22
C ASN A 36 -15.10 -4.29 -28.47
N LEU A 37 -14.00 -4.37 -29.23
CA LEU A 37 -13.34 -5.64 -29.56
C LEU A 37 -12.68 -6.32 -28.35
N GLN A 38 -12.13 -5.56 -27.39
CA GLN A 38 -11.43 -6.16 -26.23
C GLN A 38 -12.37 -6.78 -25.18
N VAL A 39 -13.57 -6.21 -25.00
CA VAL A 39 -14.59 -6.79 -24.13
C VAL A 39 -15.22 -8.01 -24.81
N MET A 40 -15.43 -7.95 -26.12
CA MET A 40 -15.99 -9.05 -26.91
C MET A 40 -14.99 -10.18 -27.16
N GLU A 41 -13.67 -9.95 -27.16
CA GLU A 41 -12.66 -11.03 -27.23
C GLU A 41 -12.70 -11.91 -25.96
N VAL A 42 -12.71 -11.28 -24.79
CA VAL A 42 -12.76 -11.98 -23.49
C VAL A 42 -14.10 -12.71 -23.31
N VAL A 43 -15.20 -12.14 -23.80
CA VAL A 43 -16.54 -12.74 -23.75
C VAL A 43 -16.73 -13.78 -24.86
N GLY A 44 -16.18 -13.57 -26.06
CA GLY A 44 -16.33 -14.42 -27.23
C GLY A 44 -15.58 -15.75 -27.14
N ASP A 45 -14.38 -15.76 -26.55
CA ASP A 45 -13.63 -17.00 -26.29
C ASP A 45 -14.35 -17.94 -25.29
N PHE A 46 -15.23 -17.39 -24.45
CA PHE A 46 -15.99 -18.15 -23.46
C PHE A 46 -17.21 -18.87 -24.08
N PHE A 47 -17.96 -18.18 -24.95
CA PHE A 47 -19.22 -18.72 -25.48
C PHE A 47 -19.06 -19.73 -26.62
N PHE A 48 -17.94 -19.71 -27.35
CA PHE A 48 -17.81 -20.51 -28.59
C PHE A 48 -16.81 -21.69 -28.52
N LYS A 49 -16.11 -21.94 -27.40
CA LYS A 49 -15.04 -22.97 -27.36
C LYS A 49 -15.02 -23.94 -26.17
N SER A 50 -15.97 -23.91 -25.24
CA SER A 50 -15.98 -24.89 -24.14
C SER A 50 -16.96 -26.04 -24.41
N LYS A 51 -16.43 -27.26 -24.61
CA LYS A 51 -17.22 -28.50 -24.47
C LYS A 51 -17.24 -28.91 -22.99
N PRO A 52 -18.37 -29.42 -22.47
CA PRO A 52 -18.43 -29.92 -21.10
C PRO A 52 -17.64 -31.22 -20.97
N THR A 53 -16.72 -31.29 -20.01
CA THR A 53 -16.08 -32.54 -19.56
C THR A 53 -16.71 -32.99 -18.24
N THR A 54 -17.13 -34.24 -18.19
CA THR A 54 -17.62 -34.92 -16.98
C THR A 54 -16.45 -35.34 -16.08
N PRO A 55 -16.62 -35.36 -14.74
CA PRO A 55 -15.54 -35.76 -13.83
C PRO A 55 -15.46 -37.29 -13.73
N ARG A 56 -14.24 -37.84 -13.80
CA ARG A 56 -13.93 -39.22 -13.39
C ARG A 56 -12.92 -39.21 -12.24
N GLY A 57 -13.25 -39.99 -11.22
CA GLY A 57 -12.30 -40.83 -10.47
C GLY A 57 -11.47 -40.16 -9.38
N ALA A 58 -11.83 -40.41 -8.13
CA ALA A 58 -10.94 -40.26 -6.98
C ALA A 58 -9.79 -41.29 -7.06
N ALA A 59 -8.55 -40.85 -6.87
CA ALA A 59 -7.39 -41.71 -6.66
C ALA A 59 -6.84 -41.49 -5.24
N ARG A 60 -6.67 -42.59 -4.50
CA ARG A 60 -5.92 -42.66 -3.24
C ARG A 60 -4.43 -42.51 -3.56
N PHE A 61 -3.72 -41.70 -2.77
CA PHE A 61 -2.25 -41.63 -2.78
C PHE A 61 -1.70 -42.30 -1.53
N ASP A 62 -0.88 -43.33 -1.73
CA ASP A 62 0.01 -43.91 -0.73
C ASP A 62 1.29 -43.08 -0.62
N PHE A 63 1.74 -42.85 0.61
CA PHE A 63 3.01 -42.21 0.93
C PHE A 63 4.14 -43.24 0.92
N ASN A 64 5.14 -43.05 0.06
CA ASN A 64 6.46 -43.66 0.21
C ASN A 64 7.52 -42.56 0.20
N GLU A 65 8.36 -42.55 1.24
CA GLU A 65 9.49 -41.63 1.44
C GLU A 65 10.58 -41.83 0.39
N PRO A 66 11.27 -40.77 -0.08
CA PRO A 66 12.49 -40.90 -0.86
C PRO A 66 13.75 -40.86 0.03
N PRO A 67 14.86 -41.48 -0.41
CA PRO A 67 16.06 -41.62 0.39
C PRO A 67 16.89 -40.33 0.43
N VAL A 68 17.54 -40.15 1.58
CA VAL A 68 18.54 -39.13 1.90
C VAL A 68 19.69 -39.15 0.88
N ARG A 69 20.06 -37.98 0.33
CA ARG A 69 21.28 -37.81 -0.46
C ARG A 69 22.18 -36.73 0.14
N ASP A 70 23.47 -37.05 0.12
CA ASP A 70 24.59 -36.29 0.68
C ASP A 70 24.81 -34.91 0.05
N ARG A 71 25.30 -33.99 0.89
CA ARG A 71 25.70 -32.62 0.52
C ARG A 71 27.08 -32.60 -0.15
N PRO A 72 27.28 -31.83 -1.23
CA PRO A 72 28.62 -31.39 -1.61
C PRO A 72 28.99 -30.09 -0.90
N LYS A 73 30.23 -30.06 -0.40
CA LYS A 73 30.93 -28.87 0.13
C LYS A 73 31.43 -28.01 -1.03
N GLY A 74 31.23 -26.70 -0.96
CA GLY A 74 32.02 -25.71 -1.69
C GLY A 74 31.22 -24.56 -2.30
N SER A 75 31.21 -23.40 -1.64
CA SER A 75 30.77 -22.14 -2.25
C SER A 75 31.54 -20.95 -1.64
N GLY A 76 32.56 -20.48 -2.35
CA GLY A 76 33.41 -19.36 -1.93
C GLY A 76 33.75 -18.33 -3.02
N ALA A 77 33.10 -18.34 -4.18
CA ALA A 77 33.55 -17.51 -5.31
C ALA A 77 32.47 -16.71 -6.06
N LEU A 78 31.21 -16.70 -5.61
CA LEU A 78 30.11 -16.03 -6.33
C LEU A 78 29.71 -14.65 -5.76
N ALA A 79 30.22 -14.26 -4.59
CA ALA A 79 29.81 -13.01 -3.92
C ALA A 79 30.49 -11.73 -4.45
N GLU A 80 31.59 -11.82 -5.19
CA GLU A 80 32.35 -10.64 -5.63
C GLU A 80 31.97 -10.10 -7.02
N ALA A 81 31.30 -10.91 -7.85
CA ALA A 81 30.92 -10.50 -9.21
C ALA A 81 29.65 -9.61 -9.23
N GLU A 82 28.72 -9.80 -8.30
CA GLU A 82 27.45 -9.05 -8.28
C GLU A 82 27.58 -7.63 -7.70
N VAL A 83 28.54 -7.41 -6.79
CA VAL A 83 28.75 -6.10 -6.15
C VAL A 83 29.37 -5.08 -7.12
N ARG A 84 30.06 -5.53 -8.18
CA ARG A 84 30.73 -4.64 -9.16
C ARG A 84 29.77 -4.00 -10.17
N ASN A 85 28.65 -4.64 -10.52
CA ASN A 85 27.69 -4.10 -11.48
C ASN A 85 26.74 -3.04 -10.90
N ALA A 86 26.59 -2.98 -9.57
CA ALA A 86 25.69 -2.02 -8.92
C ALA A 86 26.28 -0.59 -8.76
N ARG A 87 27.60 -0.40 -8.92
CA ARG A 87 28.25 0.89 -8.67
C ARG A 87 28.27 1.86 -9.86
N ASN A 88 28.07 1.39 -11.10
CA ASN A 88 28.21 2.23 -12.30
C ASN A 88 26.93 2.93 -12.80
N SER A 89 25.80 2.84 -12.09
CA SER A 89 24.49 3.33 -12.58
C SER A 89 23.98 4.64 -11.94
N ARG A 90 24.79 5.35 -11.14
CA ARG A 90 24.27 6.44 -10.29
C ARG A 90 24.10 7.83 -10.91
N ASP A 91 24.67 8.15 -12.08
CA ASP A 91 24.73 9.54 -12.56
C ASP A 91 24.02 9.92 -13.88
N ASN A 92 23.24 9.03 -14.51
CA ASN A 92 22.48 9.39 -15.72
C ASN A 92 20.98 9.53 -15.44
N ARG A 93 20.55 10.66 -14.88
CA ARG A 93 19.12 10.91 -14.57
C ARG A 93 18.31 11.70 -15.61
N HIS A 94 18.88 12.19 -16.72
CA HIS A 94 18.15 13.19 -17.54
C HIS A 94 18.12 13.05 -19.07
N ASN A 95 18.55 11.96 -19.72
CA ASN A 95 18.59 11.98 -21.21
C ASN A 95 18.32 10.65 -21.94
N GLU A 96 17.34 9.84 -21.54
CA GLU A 96 16.82 8.79 -22.44
C GLU A 96 15.56 9.26 -23.17
N LYS A 97 15.68 9.45 -24.50
CA LYS A 97 14.54 9.74 -25.37
C LYS A 97 13.62 8.51 -25.45
N PRO A 98 12.30 8.65 -25.27
CA PRO A 98 11.38 7.52 -25.28
C PRO A 98 11.22 6.96 -26.70
N ARG A 99 11.39 5.63 -26.85
CA ARG A 99 11.00 4.90 -28.07
C ARG A 99 9.47 4.85 -28.18
N LYS A 100 8.94 5.22 -29.34
CA LYS A 100 7.51 5.16 -29.69
C LYS A 100 7.14 3.75 -30.16
N ASP A 101 6.90 2.82 -29.24
CA ASP A 101 6.23 1.55 -29.54
C ASP A 101 4.89 1.51 -28.80
N SER A 102 3.80 1.79 -29.50
CA SER A 102 2.44 1.78 -28.95
C SER A 102 1.81 0.39 -28.98
N ALA A 103 1.54 -0.16 -27.80
CA ALA A 103 0.43 -1.05 -27.42
C ALA A 103 0.00 -2.18 -28.39
N LYS A 104 0.84 -3.21 -28.52
CA LYS A 104 0.42 -4.62 -28.51
C LYS A 104 1.43 -5.41 -27.69
N SER A 105 1.32 -5.43 -26.36
CA SER A 105 2.20 -6.29 -25.55
C SER A 105 1.43 -7.52 -25.09
N ASP A 106 1.44 -8.54 -25.93
CA ASP A 106 1.61 -9.89 -25.40
C ASP A 106 3.09 -10.00 -25.08
N PHE A 107 3.47 -9.88 -23.80
CA PHE A 107 4.86 -10.02 -23.41
C PHE A 107 5.39 -11.33 -23.97
N LYS A 108 6.58 -11.30 -24.60
CA LYS A 108 7.19 -12.50 -25.15
C LYS A 108 7.72 -13.35 -24.01
N LEU A 109 6.86 -14.17 -23.44
CA LEU A 109 7.20 -15.09 -22.35
C LEU A 109 8.17 -16.15 -22.88
N SER A 110 9.18 -16.48 -22.09
CA SER A 110 10.02 -17.63 -22.34
C SER A 110 9.21 -18.93 -22.23
N LYS A 111 9.71 -20.03 -22.82
CA LYS A 111 9.07 -21.35 -22.74
C LYS A 111 8.85 -21.79 -21.27
N GLU A 112 9.81 -21.49 -20.41
CA GLU A 112 9.74 -21.77 -18.98
C GLU A 112 8.64 -20.96 -18.29
N SER A 113 8.57 -19.65 -18.55
CA SER A 113 7.49 -18.80 -18.03
C SER A 113 6.12 -19.21 -18.55
N LEU A 114 6.01 -19.68 -19.80
CA LEU A 114 4.77 -20.21 -20.36
C LEU A 114 4.32 -21.49 -19.64
N ASP A 115 5.26 -22.41 -19.34
CA ASP A 115 4.96 -23.63 -18.58
C ASP A 115 4.43 -23.28 -17.18
N ILE A 116 5.08 -22.35 -16.48
CA ILE A 116 4.65 -21.88 -15.16
C ILE A 116 3.26 -21.22 -15.24
N CYS A 117 3.07 -20.30 -16.20
CA CYS A 117 1.79 -19.63 -16.40
C CYS A 117 0.66 -20.61 -16.71
N SER A 118 0.92 -21.72 -17.39
CA SER A 118 -0.10 -22.73 -17.68
C SER A 118 -0.71 -23.39 -16.44
N LYS A 119 -0.03 -23.31 -15.29
CA LYS A 119 -0.47 -23.85 -14.00
C LYS A 119 -1.32 -22.86 -13.20
N LEU A 120 -1.35 -21.58 -13.60
CA LEU A 120 -2.09 -20.53 -12.91
C LEU A 120 -3.55 -20.49 -13.35
N ASP A 121 -4.42 -20.06 -12.43
CA ASP A 121 -5.81 -19.80 -12.77
C ASP A 121 -5.95 -18.57 -13.69
N LYS A 122 -7.08 -18.51 -14.39
CA LYS A 122 -7.37 -17.44 -15.36
C LYS A 122 -7.35 -16.05 -14.74
N TYR A 123 -7.80 -15.91 -13.50
CA TYR A 123 -7.81 -14.61 -12.83
C TYR A 123 -6.38 -14.13 -12.58
N THR A 124 -5.54 -14.97 -11.96
CA THR A 124 -4.13 -14.63 -11.71
C THR A 124 -3.41 -14.28 -13.02
N LEU A 125 -3.64 -15.04 -14.10
CA LEU A 125 -3.08 -14.75 -15.42
C LEU A 125 -3.51 -13.38 -15.97
N ILE A 126 -4.77 -12.98 -15.80
CA ILE A 126 -5.24 -11.66 -16.25
C ILE A 126 -4.57 -10.55 -15.46
N LEU A 127 -4.45 -10.71 -14.13
CA LEU A 127 -3.79 -9.72 -13.28
C LEU A 127 -2.35 -9.48 -13.73
N ILE A 128 -1.55 -10.54 -13.81
CA ILE A 128 -0.12 -10.44 -14.06
C ILE A 128 0.23 -10.09 -15.51
N ASN A 129 -0.65 -10.38 -16.48
CA ASN A 129 -0.39 -10.03 -17.87
C ASN A 129 -0.84 -8.59 -18.22
N LYS A 130 -1.97 -8.12 -17.68
CA LYS A 130 -2.55 -6.84 -18.11
C LYS A 130 -2.11 -5.66 -17.24
N PHE A 131 -1.89 -5.86 -15.94
CA PHE A 131 -1.58 -4.73 -15.05
C PHE A 131 -0.17 -4.16 -15.23
N PRO A 132 0.91 -4.96 -15.35
CA PRO A 132 2.26 -4.42 -15.49
C PRO A 132 2.38 -3.47 -16.68
N ALA A 133 1.82 -3.84 -17.83
CA ALA A 133 1.80 -3.00 -19.03
C ALA A 133 1.13 -1.64 -18.77
N LYS A 134 -0.03 -1.63 -18.10
CA LYS A 134 -0.77 -0.39 -17.79
C LYS A 134 -0.01 0.51 -16.81
N VAL A 135 0.66 -0.08 -15.83
CA VAL A 135 1.46 0.66 -14.83
C VAL A 135 2.69 1.26 -15.51
N ILE A 136 3.40 0.49 -16.32
CA ILE A 136 4.55 0.97 -17.11
C ILE A 136 4.10 2.10 -18.03
N GLU A 137 3.00 1.92 -18.76
CA GLU A 137 2.40 2.95 -19.61
C GLU A 137 2.04 4.20 -18.79
N ALA A 138 1.47 4.04 -17.59
CA ALA A 138 1.12 5.16 -16.72
C ALA A 138 2.36 5.92 -16.25
N ASN A 139 3.40 5.22 -15.81
CA ASN A 139 4.63 5.85 -15.35
C ASN A 139 5.40 6.51 -16.50
N HIS A 140 5.51 5.86 -17.67
CA HIS A 140 6.15 6.41 -18.87
C HIS A 140 5.45 7.68 -19.37
N ASN A 141 4.12 7.68 -19.40
CA ASN A 141 3.33 8.83 -19.83
C ASN A 141 3.16 9.87 -18.73
N LYS A 142 3.86 9.74 -17.61
CA LYS A 142 3.73 10.61 -16.42
C LYS A 142 2.27 10.76 -15.99
N LYS A 143 1.45 9.73 -16.19
CA LYS A 143 0.06 9.68 -15.74
C LYS A 143 -0.03 9.69 -14.23
N GLY A 144 1.04 9.42 -13.48
CA GLY A 144 1.19 9.64 -12.03
C GLY A 144 1.36 11.12 -11.62
N GLY A 145 1.54 11.99 -12.61
CA GLY A 145 1.59 13.43 -12.48
C GLY A 145 3.00 13.93 -12.30
N VAL A 146 3.18 15.23 -12.49
CA VAL A 146 4.42 15.96 -12.24
C VAL A 146 4.16 17.14 -11.32
N HIS A 147 5.21 17.67 -10.68
CA HIS A 147 5.10 18.83 -9.80
C HIS A 147 4.51 20.06 -10.51
N THR A 148 4.59 20.14 -11.83
CA THR A 148 3.95 21.20 -12.64
C THR A 148 2.45 21.00 -12.84
N ASP A 149 1.89 19.82 -12.56
CA ASP A 149 0.44 19.61 -12.70
C ASP A 149 -0.35 20.32 -11.60
N LEU A 150 0.29 20.58 -10.45
CA LEU A 150 -0.30 21.36 -9.37
C LEU A 150 -0.36 22.84 -9.75
N SER A 151 -1.58 23.35 -9.91
CA SER A 151 -1.82 24.78 -10.12
C SER A 151 -2.99 25.29 -9.30
N LYS A 152 -3.00 26.58 -8.98
CA LYS A 152 -4.11 27.21 -8.24
C LYS A 152 -5.46 27.09 -8.96
N ALA A 153 -5.46 27.20 -10.30
CA ALA A 153 -6.67 27.17 -11.11
C ALA A 153 -7.34 25.78 -11.18
N SER A 154 -6.58 24.72 -10.93
CA SER A 154 -7.05 23.33 -11.06
C SER A 154 -7.49 22.70 -9.74
N THR A 155 -7.44 23.46 -8.64
CA THR A 155 -7.61 22.95 -7.28
C THR A 155 -8.81 23.56 -6.55
N THR A 156 -9.84 23.99 -7.29
CA THR A 156 -11.06 24.56 -6.69
C THR A 156 -11.87 23.54 -5.89
N HIS A 157 -11.79 22.26 -6.22
CA HIS A 157 -12.45 21.15 -5.53
C HIS A 157 -13.92 21.43 -5.17
N GLY A 158 -14.70 21.86 -6.16
CA GLY A 158 -16.12 22.16 -5.97
C GLY A 158 -16.41 23.52 -5.34
N TRP A 159 -15.42 24.37 -5.08
CA TRP A 159 -15.63 25.77 -4.74
C TRP A 159 -15.77 26.63 -6.00
N LYS A 160 -16.56 27.70 -5.93
CA LYS A 160 -16.70 28.70 -7.00
C LYS A 160 -16.36 30.07 -6.45
N GLU A 161 -15.47 30.78 -7.11
CA GLU A 161 -15.22 32.19 -6.79
C GLU A 161 -16.42 33.03 -7.25
N THR A 162 -16.89 33.91 -6.37
CA THR A 162 -17.96 34.87 -6.64
C THR A 162 -17.50 36.27 -6.23
N LYS A 163 -18.27 37.31 -6.58
CA LYS A 163 -17.98 38.69 -6.12
C LYS A 163 -17.94 38.83 -4.60
N LYS A 164 -18.55 37.89 -3.85
CA LYS A 164 -18.56 37.87 -2.38
C LYS A 164 -17.52 36.90 -1.79
N GLY A 165 -16.59 36.41 -2.60
CA GLY A 165 -15.62 35.39 -2.22
C GLY A 165 -16.03 33.97 -2.64
N TRP A 166 -15.37 32.98 -2.06
CA TRP A 166 -15.55 31.58 -2.40
C TRP A 166 -16.84 30.99 -1.83
N VAL A 167 -17.63 30.37 -2.69
CA VAL A 167 -18.87 29.66 -2.32
C VAL A 167 -18.73 28.19 -2.67
N LYS A 168 -18.99 27.31 -1.70
CA LYS A 168 -18.94 25.87 -1.88
C LYS A 168 -20.14 25.40 -2.72
N LYS A 169 -19.89 24.72 -3.84
CA LYS A 169 -20.95 24.00 -4.55
C LYS A 169 -21.29 22.73 -3.78
N LYS A 170 -22.54 22.28 -3.88
CA LYS A 170 -22.94 20.97 -3.35
C LYS A 170 -22.13 19.88 -4.06
N ALA A 171 -21.20 19.26 -3.35
CA ALA A 171 -20.42 18.14 -3.87
C ALA A 171 -21.36 16.96 -4.16
N LYS A 172 -21.20 16.34 -5.32
CA LYS A 172 -21.84 15.04 -5.60
C LYS A 172 -20.94 13.97 -4.99
N VAL A 173 -21.40 13.30 -3.93
CA VAL A 173 -20.73 12.10 -3.41
C VAL A 173 -20.87 11.02 -4.49
N GLN A 174 -19.74 10.52 -5.00
CA GLN A 174 -19.76 9.54 -6.10
C GLN A 174 -19.53 8.10 -5.63
N ALA A 175 -18.83 7.88 -4.51
CA ALA A 175 -18.62 6.54 -3.97
C ALA A 175 -18.72 6.53 -2.44
N ILE A 176 -19.41 5.50 -1.93
CA ILE A 176 -19.45 5.13 -0.52
C ILE A 176 -19.00 3.67 -0.46
N ILE A 177 -17.90 3.41 0.23
CA ILE A 177 -17.55 2.04 0.61
C ILE A 177 -18.15 1.77 1.97
N LYS A 178 -18.70 0.58 2.15
CA LYS A 178 -19.00 0.04 3.46
C LYS A 178 -17.98 -1.03 3.79
N ILE A 179 -17.30 -0.90 4.92
CA ILE A 179 -16.49 -1.96 5.51
C ILE A 179 -17.34 -2.54 6.65
N GLY A 180 -17.90 -3.72 6.43
CA GLY A 180 -18.81 -4.34 7.40
C GLY A 180 -20.15 -3.62 7.55
N LYS A 181 -20.78 -3.78 8.72
CA LYS A 181 -22.17 -3.34 8.98
C LYS A 181 -22.30 -1.89 9.47
N GLY A 182 -21.21 -1.17 9.75
CA GLY A 182 -21.26 0.17 10.36
C GLY A 182 -20.31 1.20 9.74
N ASP A 183 -19.12 0.78 9.32
CA ASP A 183 -18.09 1.71 8.88
C ASP A 183 -18.28 2.06 7.40
N SER A 184 -18.27 3.35 7.09
CA SER A 184 -18.32 3.80 5.70
C SER A 184 -17.36 4.94 5.41
N PHE A 185 -16.60 4.76 4.34
CA PHE A 185 -15.73 5.78 3.79
C PHE A 185 -16.42 6.44 2.60
N LYS A 186 -16.47 7.77 2.64
CA LYS A 186 -17.00 8.58 1.53
C LYS A 186 -15.82 9.11 0.73
N PHE A 187 -15.92 8.99 -0.59
CA PHE A 187 -14.91 9.49 -1.53
C PHE A 187 -15.56 10.55 -2.42
N PRO A 188 -15.22 11.83 -2.22
CA PRO A 188 -15.65 12.89 -3.09
C PRO A 188 -14.80 12.82 -4.36
N ILE A 189 -15.32 12.18 -5.41
CA ILE A 189 -14.78 12.38 -6.75
C ILE A 189 -15.42 13.66 -7.27
N LEU A 190 -14.65 14.74 -7.25
CA LEU A 190 -15.09 16.01 -7.80
C LEU A 190 -14.77 16.02 -9.30
N GLU A 191 -15.65 16.63 -10.11
CA GLU A 191 -15.47 16.65 -11.58
C GLU A 191 -14.20 17.42 -12.01
N ASP A 192 -13.69 18.30 -11.14
CA ASP A 192 -12.44 19.05 -11.27
C ASP A 192 -11.23 18.36 -10.61
N ALA A 193 -11.42 17.19 -9.98
CA ALA A 193 -10.27 16.36 -9.60
C ALA A 193 -9.56 15.97 -10.91
N HIS A 194 -8.29 16.40 -11.03
CA HIS A 194 -7.38 16.41 -12.18
C HIS A 194 -7.35 15.23 -13.19
N PHE A 195 -8.16 14.18 -13.07
CA PHE A 195 -7.93 12.91 -13.75
C PHE A 195 -9.10 12.38 -14.59
N GLY A 196 -10.10 13.22 -14.86
CA GLY A 196 -11.18 12.85 -15.76
C GLY A 196 -12.03 11.69 -15.22
N LYS A 197 -13.12 11.38 -15.93
CA LYS A 197 -14.04 10.32 -15.51
C LYS A 197 -13.41 8.96 -15.83
N THR A 198 -13.33 8.04 -14.85
CA THR A 198 -12.98 6.63 -15.11
C THR A 198 -13.84 6.10 -16.24
N LYS A 199 -13.21 5.53 -17.27
CA LYS A 199 -13.93 5.09 -18.46
C LYS A 199 -14.98 4.04 -18.06
N PHE A 200 -16.13 4.05 -18.73
CA PHE A 200 -17.19 3.06 -18.46
C PHE A 200 -16.66 1.62 -18.58
N SER A 201 -15.83 1.35 -19.58
CA SER A 201 -15.19 0.05 -19.78
C SER A 201 -14.32 -0.38 -18.60
N GLU A 202 -13.56 0.53 -17.99
CA GLU A 202 -12.73 0.22 -16.81
C GLU A 202 -13.59 -0.11 -15.59
N ARG A 203 -14.66 0.67 -15.36
CA ARG A 203 -15.64 0.38 -14.29
C ARG A 203 -16.34 -0.95 -14.51
N LEU A 204 -16.68 -1.29 -15.75
CA LEU A 204 -17.28 -2.57 -16.11
C LEU A 204 -16.30 -3.71 -15.86
N ILE A 205 -15.05 -3.62 -16.33
CA ILE A 205 -14.01 -4.63 -16.08
C ILE A 205 -13.83 -4.86 -14.58
N ARG A 206 -13.71 -3.80 -13.77
CA ARG A 206 -13.61 -3.92 -12.30
C ARG A 206 -14.80 -4.62 -11.65
N LYS A 207 -16.00 -4.50 -12.22
CA LYS A 207 -17.17 -5.27 -11.78
C LYS A 207 -17.06 -6.73 -12.27
N LEU A 208 -16.74 -6.94 -13.54
CA LEU A 208 -16.65 -8.26 -14.15
C LEU A 208 -15.63 -9.18 -13.46
N ILE A 209 -14.44 -8.67 -13.11
CA ILE A 209 -13.39 -9.46 -12.43
C ILE A 209 -13.79 -9.97 -11.04
N ARG A 210 -14.89 -9.45 -10.46
CA ARG A 210 -15.43 -9.87 -9.16
C ARG A 210 -16.55 -10.91 -9.29
N PHE A 211 -17.00 -11.24 -10.50
CA PHE A 211 -17.97 -12.32 -10.66
C PHE A 211 -17.25 -13.66 -10.56
N GLU A 212 -17.56 -14.40 -9.50
CA GLU A 212 -16.98 -15.72 -9.24
C GLU A 212 -17.15 -16.70 -10.40
N THR A 213 -18.29 -16.66 -11.07
CA THR A 213 -18.57 -17.54 -12.22
C THR A 213 -17.70 -17.24 -13.44
N LEU A 214 -17.31 -15.97 -13.63
CA LEU A 214 -16.46 -15.55 -14.75
C LEU A 214 -14.98 -15.68 -14.41
N PHE A 215 -14.62 -15.42 -13.15
CA PHE A 215 -13.26 -15.41 -12.66
C PHE A 215 -13.14 -16.13 -11.30
N PRO A 216 -13.38 -17.44 -11.27
CA PRO A 216 -13.27 -18.22 -10.04
C PRO A 216 -11.83 -18.16 -9.57
N LEU A 217 -11.60 -17.77 -8.31
CA LEU A 217 -10.28 -17.95 -7.71
C LEU A 217 -10.17 -19.43 -7.34
N GLN A 218 -9.22 -20.12 -7.94
CA GLN A 218 -8.79 -21.41 -7.42
C GLN A 218 -7.54 -21.14 -6.59
N ASP A 219 -7.60 -21.41 -5.28
CA ASP A 219 -6.45 -21.25 -4.39
C ASP A 219 -5.43 -22.37 -4.60
N THR A 220 -4.80 -22.39 -5.77
CA THR A 220 -3.86 -23.42 -6.18
C THR A 220 -2.53 -23.24 -5.46
N TYR A 221 -2.00 -24.33 -4.92
CA TYR A 221 -0.62 -24.38 -4.46
C TYR A 221 0.27 -24.76 -5.65
N ILE A 222 1.23 -23.89 -5.98
CA ILE A 222 2.16 -24.12 -7.08
C ILE A 222 3.55 -23.90 -6.53
N ASP A 223 4.28 -24.99 -6.36
CA ASP A 223 5.68 -24.98 -5.97
C ASP A 223 6.57 -24.76 -7.20
N VAL A 224 7.46 -23.79 -7.11
CA VAL A 224 8.37 -23.38 -8.18
C VAL A 224 9.69 -22.95 -7.56
N SER A 225 10.80 -23.28 -8.23
CA SER A 225 12.11 -22.82 -7.76
C SER A 225 12.22 -21.29 -7.83
N PRO A 226 12.91 -20.64 -6.86
CA PRO A 226 13.11 -19.20 -6.88
C PRO A 226 13.70 -18.65 -8.19
N ALA A 227 14.67 -19.35 -8.78
CA ALA A 227 15.32 -18.93 -10.03
C ALA A 227 14.34 -18.87 -11.22
N ALA A 228 13.38 -19.79 -11.29
CA ALA A 228 12.38 -19.78 -12.33
C ALA A 228 11.38 -18.62 -12.15
N VAL A 229 11.12 -18.22 -10.89
CA VAL A 229 10.29 -17.05 -10.58
C VAL A 229 10.98 -15.74 -10.96
N ASP A 230 12.27 -15.59 -10.72
CA ASP A 230 13.01 -14.37 -11.11
C ASP A 230 12.91 -14.11 -12.62
N LYS A 231 13.06 -15.17 -13.42
CA LYS A 231 12.88 -15.11 -14.88
C LYS A 231 11.44 -14.77 -15.26
N LEU A 232 10.46 -15.38 -14.60
CA LEU A 232 9.04 -15.10 -14.82
C LEU A 232 8.72 -13.62 -14.55
N LEU A 233 9.26 -13.01 -13.48
CA LEU A 233 9.06 -11.60 -13.18
C LEU A 233 9.60 -10.67 -14.27
N VAL A 234 10.76 -11.00 -14.85
CA VAL A 234 11.35 -10.24 -15.97
C VAL A 234 10.49 -10.36 -17.23
N ASP A 235 9.99 -11.55 -17.52
CA ASP A 235 9.11 -11.82 -18.67
C ASP A 235 7.77 -11.07 -18.52
N LEU A 236 7.18 -11.07 -17.32
CA LEU A 236 5.92 -10.36 -16.99
C LEU A 236 6.08 -8.86 -16.75
N LYS A 237 7.32 -8.34 -16.79
CA LYS A 237 7.65 -6.95 -16.41
C LYS A 237 7.24 -6.57 -14.99
N LEU A 238 7.19 -7.56 -14.10
CA LEU A 238 6.93 -7.38 -12.68
C LEU A 238 8.21 -7.23 -11.85
N ALA A 239 9.41 -7.46 -12.38
CA ALA A 239 10.65 -7.28 -11.62
C ALA A 239 10.79 -5.84 -11.04
N PRO A 240 11.44 -5.67 -9.87
CA PRO A 240 11.71 -4.34 -9.31
C PRO A 240 12.36 -3.39 -10.32
N GLY A 241 11.82 -2.17 -10.43
CA GLY A 241 12.26 -1.18 -11.42
C GLY A 241 11.64 -1.31 -12.81
N MET A 242 10.76 -2.28 -13.03
CA MET A 242 9.87 -2.36 -14.20
C MET A 242 8.48 -1.80 -13.84
N ALA A 243 7.43 -2.64 -13.75
CA ALA A 243 6.13 -2.20 -13.24
C ALA A 243 6.13 -2.01 -11.73
N MET A 244 6.90 -2.82 -11.00
CA MET A 244 7.17 -2.54 -9.58
C MET A 244 8.15 -1.38 -9.45
N PRO A 245 8.05 -0.56 -8.40
CA PRO A 245 9.02 0.50 -8.17
C PRO A 245 10.39 -0.13 -7.89
N ARG A 246 11.47 0.65 -8.00
CA ARG A 246 12.78 0.19 -7.53
C ARG A 246 12.72 0.04 -6.01
N ALA A 247 13.18 -1.10 -5.50
CA ALA A 247 13.36 -1.30 -4.08
C ALA A 247 14.36 -0.27 -3.53
N ARG A 248 14.04 0.28 -2.36
CA ARG A 248 14.89 1.26 -1.67
C ARG A 248 15.80 0.58 -0.66
N HIS A 249 15.35 -0.57 -0.18
CA HIS A 249 16.05 -1.43 0.74
C HIS A 249 16.26 -2.78 0.08
N ASP A 250 17.53 -3.17 0.01
CA ASP A 250 17.91 -4.44 -0.57
C ASP A 250 17.85 -5.53 0.51
N PHE A 251 16.72 -6.22 0.60
CA PHE A 251 16.60 -7.45 1.36
C PHE A 251 17.03 -8.61 0.45
N ALA A 252 18.32 -8.97 0.51
CA ALA A 252 18.85 -10.10 -0.26
C ALA A 252 18.14 -11.42 0.10
N GLU A 253 17.72 -11.55 1.36
CA GLU A 253 16.89 -12.63 1.87
C GLU A 253 16.05 -12.16 3.05
N MET A 254 15.00 -12.91 3.37
CA MET A 254 14.15 -12.69 4.55
C MET A 254 13.92 -13.99 5.35
N GLU A 255 14.67 -15.06 5.13
CA GLU A 255 14.52 -16.37 5.79
C GLU A 255 15.33 -16.49 7.08
N SER A 256 16.51 -15.86 7.16
CA SER A 256 17.40 -15.98 8.32
C SER A 256 16.89 -15.28 9.57
N ASN A 257 17.41 -15.67 10.73
CA ASN A 257 17.12 -14.96 11.99
C ASN A 257 17.60 -13.50 11.94
N SER A 258 18.69 -13.24 11.22
CA SER A 258 19.26 -11.90 11.03
C SER A 258 18.34 -11.03 10.17
N SER A 259 17.79 -11.57 9.09
CA SER A 259 16.86 -10.82 8.24
C SER A 259 15.52 -10.56 8.93
N MET A 260 15.05 -11.45 9.81
CA MET A 260 13.91 -11.18 10.69
C MET A 260 14.20 -10.03 11.67
N SER A 261 15.37 -10.01 12.30
CA SER A 261 15.82 -8.87 13.11
C SER A 261 15.85 -7.58 12.28
N ARG A 262 16.43 -7.64 11.08
CA ARG A 262 16.49 -6.50 10.15
C ARG A 262 15.09 -6.01 9.77
N LEU A 263 14.16 -6.91 9.46
CA LEU A 263 12.77 -6.57 9.10
C LEU A 263 12.11 -5.74 10.21
N PHE A 264 12.25 -6.15 11.47
CA PHE A 264 11.56 -5.52 12.60
C PHE A 264 12.34 -4.36 13.25
N PHE A 265 13.66 -4.23 13.10
CA PHE A 265 14.39 -3.13 13.72
C PHE A 265 14.96 -2.10 12.73
N TYR A 266 15.21 -2.51 11.48
CA TYR A 266 15.79 -1.67 10.43
C TYR A 266 14.94 -1.67 9.15
N GLY A 267 13.70 -2.14 9.26
CA GLY A 267 12.82 -2.39 8.15
C GLY A 267 11.40 -1.87 8.40
N PRO A 268 10.47 -2.24 7.49
CA PRO A 268 9.07 -1.83 7.60
C PRO A 268 8.38 -2.44 8.82
N GLY A 269 8.93 -3.48 9.46
CA GLY A 269 8.40 -4.07 10.69
C GLY A 269 8.56 -3.23 11.96
N ALA A 270 9.35 -2.16 11.93
CA ALA A 270 9.65 -1.36 13.12
C ALA A 270 8.45 -0.79 13.90
N PRO A 271 7.34 -0.36 13.26
CA PRO A 271 6.16 0.09 13.98
C PRO A 271 5.48 -0.99 14.85
N PHE A 272 5.79 -2.28 14.64
CA PHE A 272 5.19 -3.38 15.40
C PHE A 272 5.97 -3.76 16.66
N VAL A 273 7.20 -3.27 16.82
CA VAL A 273 8.05 -3.63 17.95
C VAL A 273 7.59 -2.88 19.19
N LYS A 274 7.31 -3.65 20.25
CA LYS A 274 6.95 -3.16 21.59
C LYS A 274 7.98 -3.63 22.61
N GLU A 275 8.06 -2.91 23.73
CA GLU A 275 8.82 -3.32 24.92
C GLU A 275 7.88 -4.08 25.87
N LEU A 276 8.32 -5.23 26.36
CA LEU A 276 7.61 -5.97 27.41
C LEU A 276 7.78 -5.25 28.75
N ALA A 277 6.75 -5.32 29.59
CA ALA A 277 6.86 -4.89 30.97
C ALA A 277 7.89 -5.76 31.73
N SER A 278 8.55 -5.19 32.74
CA SER A 278 9.59 -5.89 33.50
C SER A 278 9.08 -7.12 34.27
N ASP A 279 7.78 -7.16 34.55
CA ASP A 279 7.06 -8.25 35.22
C ASP A 279 6.33 -9.18 34.24
N ASP A 280 6.46 -8.99 32.92
CA ASP A 280 5.89 -9.91 31.94
C ASP A 280 6.51 -11.30 32.08
N PRO A 281 5.71 -12.39 32.14
CA PRO A 281 6.24 -13.74 32.29
C PRO A 281 7.19 -14.16 31.17
N ASN A 282 7.12 -13.53 30.00
CA ASN A 282 7.96 -13.81 28.83
C ASN A 282 9.21 -12.93 28.75
N ILE A 283 9.49 -12.09 29.76
CA ILE A 283 10.67 -11.19 29.76
C ILE A 283 11.99 -11.96 29.61
N HIS A 284 12.03 -13.22 30.07
CA HIS A 284 13.17 -14.13 29.93
C HIS A 284 13.47 -14.53 28.47
N LEU A 285 12.50 -14.39 27.56
CA LEU A 285 12.70 -14.58 26.11
C LEU A 285 13.29 -13.32 25.46
N GLY A 286 13.32 -12.19 26.16
CA GLY A 286 13.87 -10.93 25.68
C GLY A 286 12.88 -9.77 25.89
N PRO A 287 13.37 -8.52 25.98
CA PRO A 287 12.54 -7.36 26.32
C PRO A 287 11.70 -6.83 25.17
N PHE A 288 11.92 -7.29 23.93
CA PHE A 288 11.22 -6.78 22.76
C PHE A 288 10.32 -7.83 22.15
N VAL A 289 9.12 -7.41 21.76
CA VAL A 289 8.09 -8.29 21.22
C VAL A 289 7.43 -7.69 19.98
N VAL A 290 7.04 -8.55 19.05
CA VAL A 290 6.04 -8.26 18.02
C VAL A 290 4.91 -9.26 18.19
N ASP A 291 3.67 -8.80 18.39
CA ASP A 291 2.55 -9.68 18.71
C ASP A 291 1.38 -9.52 17.73
N PHE A 292 1.02 -10.63 17.07
CA PHE A 292 -0.10 -10.73 16.15
C PHE A 292 -1.25 -11.60 16.73
N ALA A 293 -1.39 -11.67 18.06
CA ALA A 293 -2.42 -12.45 18.76
C ALA A 293 -3.84 -12.30 18.18
N GLU A 294 -4.22 -11.08 17.80
CA GLU A 294 -5.55 -10.78 17.28
C GLU A 294 -5.84 -11.49 15.95
N ASP A 295 -4.82 -11.79 15.16
CA ASP A 295 -5.01 -12.49 13.89
C ASP A 295 -5.29 -13.99 14.08
N ALA A 296 -4.97 -14.56 15.25
CA ALA A 296 -5.28 -15.95 15.59
C ALA A 296 -6.77 -16.22 15.78
N LYS A 297 -7.58 -15.17 15.93
CA LYS A 297 -9.04 -15.28 16.08
C LYS A 297 -9.76 -15.35 14.73
N ARG A 298 -9.03 -15.24 13.62
CA ARG A 298 -9.60 -15.04 12.29
C ARG A 298 -9.70 -16.34 11.52
N SER A 299 -10.84 -16.54 10.84
CA SER A 299 -11.03 -17.68 9.96
C SER A 299 -10.31 -17.49 8.63
N VAL A 300 -9.63 -18.52 8.14
CA VAL A 300 -9.04 -18.57 6.80
C VAL A 300 -9.89 -19.38 5.83
N ARG A 301 -9.64 -19.19 4.53
CA ARG A 301 -10.22 -19.98 3.44
C ARG A 301 -9.61 -21.39 3.46
N LEU A 302 -10.34 -22.35 2.92
CA LEU A 302 -9.92 -23.75 2.89
C LEU A 302 -8.55 -23.92 2.21
N GLY A 303 -7.68 -24.74 2.80
CA GLY A 303 -6.35 -25.03 2.26
C GLY A 303 -5.26 -24.01 2.63
N PHE A 304 -5.59 -23.03 3.46
CA PHE A 304 -4.60 -22.15 4.08
C PHE A 304 -4.43 -22.46 5.56
N ARG A 305 -3.28 -22.04 6.09
CA ARG A 305 -2.97 -22.02 7.51
C ARG A 305 -3.49 -20.73 8.13
N GLU A 306 -3.99 -20.81 9.35
CA GLU A 306 -4.37 -19.67 10.17
C GLU A 306 -3.17 -18.74 10.48
N TYR A 307 -3.48 -17.51 10.88
CA TYR A 307 -2.50 -16.49 11.25
C TYR A 307 -2.30 -16.44 12.76
N GLY A 308 -1.30 -15.69 13.23
CA GLY A 308 -1.13 -15.38 14.64
C GLY A 308 0.18 -15.94 15.16
N ALA A 309 1.11 -15.03 15.42
CA ALA A 309 2.39 -15.35 16.05
C ALA A 309 2.83 -14.24 17.00
N ARG A 310 3.58 -14.59 18.03
CA ARG A 310 4.32 -13.64 18.88
C ARG A 310 5.81 -13.89 18.74
N VAL A 311 6.56 -12.85 18.44
CA VAL A 311 8.00 -12.91 18.13
C VAL A 311 8.76 -12.23 19.25
N HIS A 312 9.76 -12.90 19.81
CA HIS A 312 10.59 -12.36 20.88
C HIS A 312 12.00 -12.04 20.37
N PHE A 313 12.56 -10.94 20.87
CA PHE A 313 13.93 -10.53 20.55
C PHE A 313 14.74 -10.19 21.80
N SER A 314 16.01 -10.58 21.78
CA SER A 314 16.99 -10.25 22.82
C SER A 314 17.26 -8.74 22.89
N PRO A 315 17.92 -8.24 23.96
CA PRO A 315 18.42 -6.85 23.99
C PRO A 315 19.39 -6.52 22.84
N LYS A 316 19.97 -7.54 22.20
CA LYS A 316 20.82 -7.38 21.02
C LYS A 316 20.05 -7.41 19.70
N GLN A 317 18.72 -7.44 19.74
CA GLN A 317 17.82 -7.54 18.59
C GLN A 317 17.85 -8.90 17.90
N GLU A 318 18.40 -9.93 18.55
CA GLU A 318 18.45 -11.29 17.98
C GLU A 318 17.10 -11.97 18.19
N LEU A 319 16.59 -12.67 17.17
CA LEU A 319 15.37 -13.45 17.26
C LEU A 319 15.57 -14.65 18.20
N THR A 320 14.81 -14.71 19.31
CA THR A 320 15.01 -15.70 20.39
C THR A 320 13.94 -16.79 20.42
N ALA A 321 12.69 -16.45 20.10
CA ALA A 321 11.58 -17.40 20.07
C ALA A 321 10.40 -16.87 19.24
N ILE A 322 9.57 -17.80 18.76
CA ILE A 322 8.28 -17.51 18.14
C ILE A 322 7.24 -18.38 18.83
N TYR A 323 6.21 -17.76 19.40
CA TYR A 323 5.03 -18.47 19.88
C TYR A 323 3.97 -18.51 18.78
N ASP A 324 3.57 -19.71 18.39
CA ASP A 324 2.51 -19.98 17.44
C ASP A 324 1.18 -20.12 18.19
N TYR A 325 0.23 -19.21 17.95
CA TYR A 325 -1.03 -19.20 18.71
C TYR A 325 -1.96 -20.36 18.37
N HIS A 326 -1.88 -20.91 17.15
CA HIS A 326 -2.73 -22.01 16.72
C HIS A 326 -2.21 -23.35 17.19
N GLU A 327 -0.91 -23.60 17.05
CA GLU A 327 -0.28 -24.83 17.55
C GLU A 327 -0.07 -24.79 19.07
N ARG A 328 -0.18 -23.60 19.69
CA ARG A 328 0.13 -23.34 21.11
C ARG A 328 1.55 -23.79 21.47
N GLU A 329 2.47 -23.56 20.53
CA GLU A 329 3.86 -24.03 20.61
C GLU A 329 4.80 -22.83 20.68
N LEU A 330 5.74 -22.87 21.63
CA LEU A 330 6.88 -21.95 21.65
C LEU A 330 8.05 -22.59 20.91
N VAL A 331 8.33 -22.10 19.70
CA VAL A 331 9.40 -22.58 18.84
C VAL A 331 10.65 -21.71 19.01
N LYS A 332 11.81 -22.34 19.13
CA LYS A 332 13.13 -21.69 19.32
C LYS A 332 14.08 -22.03 18.16
N PRO A 333 15.15 -21.24 17.97
CA PRO A 333 16.18 -21.57 16.99
C PRO A 333 16.74 -22.99 17.20
N GLY A 334 16.67 -23.81 16.16
CA GLY A 334 17.13 -25.20 16.17
C GLY A 334 16.00 -26.23 16.28
N ASP A 335 14.80 -25.82 16.67
CA ASP A 335 13.63 -26.71 16.72
C ASP A 335 13.16 -27.09 15.30
N PRO A 336 12.57 -28.29 15.10
CA PRO A 336 12.15 -28.76 13.77
C PRO A 336 11.19 -27.82 13.03
N HIS A 337 10.34 -27.08 13.75
CA HIS A 337 9.34 -26.17 13.17
C HIS A 337 9.84 -24.73 12.98
N TRP A 338 11.13 -24.44 13.26
CA TRP A 338 11.65 -23.07 13.29
C TRP A 338 11.47 -22.29 11.99
N GLU A 339 11.77 -22.92 10.85
CA GLU A 339 11.62 -22.27 9.53
C GLU A 339 10.15 -22.04 9.17
N HIS A 340 9.26 -22.94 9.59
CA HIS A 340 7.83 -22.79 9.39
C HIS A 340 7.26 -21.63 10.23
N ALA A 341 7.69 -21.51 11.49
CA ALA A 341 7.31 -20.42 12.38
C ALA A 341 7.75 -19.05 11.83
N LYS A 342 8.97 -18.95 11.27
CA LYS A 342 9.41 -17.72 10.59
C LYS A 342 8.58 -17.40 9.33
N CYS A 343 8.22 -18.41 8.55
CA CYS A 343 7.32 -18.22 7.41
C CYS A 343 5.96 -17.67 7.83
N LEU A 344 5.36 -18.23 8.89
CA LEU A 344 4.13 -17.72 9.49
C LEU A 344 4.25 -16.23 9.86
N VAL A 345 5.30 -15.86 10.59
CA VAL A 345 5.52 -14.46 11.01
C VAL A 345 5.61 -13.51 9.81
N ARG A 346 6.37 -13.86 8.77
CA ARG A 346 6.53 -13.02 7.57
C ARG A 346 5.21 -12.80 6.85
N ASN A 347 4.41 -13.85 6.72
CA ASN A 347 3.15 -13.77 5.98
C ASN A 347 2.04 -13.12 6.82
N ASN A 348 2.07 -13.26 8.14
CA ASN A 348 1.23 -12.48 9.03
C ASN A 348 1.61 -11.00 8.97
N PHE A 349 2.91 -10.68 9.00
CA PHE A 349 3.42 -9.33 8.85
C PHE A 349 2.98 -8.72 7.52
N GLY A 350 3.18 -9.42 6.40
CA GLY A 350 2.81 -8.91 5.08
C GLY A 350 1.30 -8.65 4.96
N MET A 351 0.46 -9.54 5.51
CA MET A 351 -0.99 -9.34 5.59
C MET A 351 -1.34 -8.06 6.36
N ARG A 352 -0.86 -7.89 7.60
CA ARG A 352 -1.18 -6.70 8.40
C ARG A 352 -0.58 -5.43 7.81
N MET A 353 0.67 -5.48 7.38
CA MET A 353 1.36 -4.33 6.83
C MET A 353 0.63 -3.80 5.59
N THR A 354 0.32 -4.66 4.63
CA THR A 354 -0.34 -4.24 3.39
C THR A 354 -1.79 -3.81 3.62
N PHE A 355 -2.60 -4.59 4.34
CA PHE A 355 -4.03 -4.31 4.40
C PHE A 355 -4.43 -3.41 5.54
N ILE A 356 -3.76 -3.47 6.69
CA ILE A 356 -4.14 -2.67 7.86
C ILE A 356 -3.32 -1.38 7.91
N ASN A 357 -2.00 -1.48 8.06
CA ASN A 357 -1.16 -0.30 8.26
C ASN A 357 -1.07 0.56 7.01
N HIS A 358 -0.88 -0.06 5.84
CA HIS A 358 -0.86 0.68 4.58
C HIS A 358 -2.28 1.07 4.16
N LEU A 359 -3.12 0.14 3.71
CA LEU A 359 -4.43 0.49 3.16
C LEU A 359 -5.39 1.16 4.17
N ILE A 360 -5.64 0.57 5.35
CA ILE A 360 -6.60 1.15 6.30
C ILE A 360 -6.05 2.41 6.96
N HIS A 361 -4.88 2.38 7.60
CA HIS A 361 -4.41 3.52 8.39
C HIS A 361 -4.01 4.71 7.52
N THR A 362 -3.10 4.52 6.54
CA THR A 362 -2.60 5.65 5.74
C THR A 362 -3.62 6.13 4.71
N HIS A 363 -4.15 5.24 3.87
CA HIS A 363 -5.06 5.65 2.79
C HIS A 363 -6.46 6.02 3.30
N LEU A 364 -7.14 5.11 4.02
CA LEU A 364 -8.56 5.31 4.37
C LEU A 364 -8.79 6.15 5.64
N CYS A 365 -8.02 5.94 6.70
CA CYS A 365 -8.20 6.65 7.96
C CYS A 365 -7.54 8.03 7.96
N CYS A 366 -6.29 8.12 7.52
CA CYS A 366 -5.55 9.38 7.51
C CYS A 366 -5.90 10.21 6.27
N ALA A 367 -5.47 9.76 5.09
CA ALA A 367 -5.46 10.59 3.90
C ALA A 367 -6.87 10.90 3.38
N ASN A 368 -7.78 9.92 3.35
CA ASN A 368 -9.16 10.17 2.94
C ASN A 368 -9.91 11.10 3.90
N THR A 369 -9.73 10.93 5.22
CA THR A 369 -10.37 11.79 6.22
C THR A 369 -9.91 13.23 6.10
N THR A 370 -8.60 13.46 6.02
CA THR A 370 -8.03 14.80 5.86
C THR A 370 -8.48 15.46 4.57
N VAL A 371 -8.46 14.74 3.44
CA VAL A 371 -8.88 15.31 2.16
C VAL A 371 -10.36 15.69 2.15
N ASN A 372 -11.22 14.87 2.74
CA ASN A 372 -12.63 15.18 2.91
C ASN A 372 -12.82 16.47 3.72
N ALA A 373 -12.22 16.53 4.92
CA ALA A 373 -12.31 17.71 5.78
C ALA A 373 -11.75 18.97 5.09
N MET A 374 -10.62 18.82 4.37
CA MET A 374 -9.97 19.89 3.63
C MET A 374 -10.88 20.43 2.51
N ILE A 375 -11.51 19.55 1.73
CA ILE A 375 -12.48 19.93 0.68
C ILE A 375 -13.72 20.57 1.31
N ASN A 376 -14.12 20.08 2.48
CA ASN A 376 -15.38 20.48 3.07
C ASN A 376 -15.36 21.85 3.72
N ASN A 377 -14.24 22.22 4.34
CA ASN A 377 -14.21 23.36 5.26
C ASN A 377 -13.24 24.46 4.85
N LEU A 378 -12.21 24.16 4.05
CA LEU A 378 -11.20 25.13 3.68
C LEU A 378 -11.42 25.65 2.26
N SER A 379 -11.65 26.95 2.10
CA SER A 379 -11.75 27.57 0.78
C SER A 379 -10.39 27.60 0.07
N PRO A 380 -10.34 27.71 -1.28
CA PRO A 380 -9.08 27.74 -2.03
C PRO A 380 -8.09 28.85 -1.64
N ASP A 381 -8.59 29.96 -1.08
CA ASP A 381 -7.81 31.07 -0.55
C ASP A 381 -7.40 30.92 0.93
N ASN A 382 -7.79 29.83 1.60
CA ASN A 382 -7.32 29.54 2.95
C ASN A 382 -5.83 29.10 2.91
N PRO A 383 -4.94 29.65 3.75
CA PRO A 383 -3.51 29.28 3.75
C PRO A 383 -3.25 27.81 4.10
N ILE A 384 -4.12 27.19 4.91
CA ILE A 384 -4.01 25.77 5.25
C ILE A 384 -4.43 24.90 4.06
N ARG A 385 -5.43 25.32 3.28
CA ARG A 385 -5.80 24.63 2.05
C ARG A 385 -4.64 24.59 1.06
N ARG A 386 -3.95 25.72 0.87
CA ARG A 386 -2.80 25.81 -0.04
C ARG A 386 -1.66 24.90 0.40
N LEU A 387 -1.32 24.93 1.70
CA LEU A 387 -0.33 24.00 2.27
C LEU A 387 -0.68 22.53 1.97
N LEU A 388 -1.88 22.10 2.36
CA LEU A 388 -2.30 20.70 2.27
C LEU A 388 -2.50 20.21 0.84
N THR A 389 -2.66 21.10 -0.14
CA THR A 389 -2.87 20.72 -1.55
C THR A 389 -1.67 19.96 -2.13
N VAL A 390 -0.45 20.28 -1.71
CA VAL A 390 0.76 19.53 -2.10
C VAL A 390 0.71 18.11 -1.52
N PHE A 391 0.33 18.00 -0.24
CA PHE A 391 0.32 16.75 0.53
C PHE A 391 -0.95 15.90 0.34
N THR A 392 -1.82 16.29 -0.58
CA THR A 392 -3.06 15.56 -0.90
C THR A 392 -3.18 15.28 -2.39
N PHE A 393 -2.08 15.43 -3.12
CA PHE A 393 -2.04 15.23 -4.55
C PHE A 393 -2.51 13.82 -4.89
N ARG A 394 -3.57 13.70 -5.70
CA ARG A 394 -4.18 12.43 -6.15
C ARG A 394 -4.73 11.50 -5.07
N THR A 395 -4.63 11.84 -3.80
CA THR A 395 -5.13 11.01 -2.69
C THR A 395 -6.59 10.55 -2.90
N SER A 396 -7.49 11.47 -3.28
CA SER A 396 -8.90 11.10 -3.54
C SER A 396 -9.06 10.07 -4.66
N TYR A 397 -8.27 10.19 -5.73
CA TYR A 397 -8.33 9.31 -6.88
C TYR A 397 -7.83 7.91 -6.52
N ILE A 398 -6.64 7.82 -5.92
CA ILE A 398 -6.05 6.51 -5.58
C ILE A 398 -6.88 5.81 -4.51
N ASN A 399 -7.40 6.55 -3.52
CA ASN A 399 -8.25 5.98 -2.50
C ASN A 399 -9.57 5.47 -3.08
N SER A 400 -10.19 6.20 -4.01
CA SER A 400 -11.38 5.72 -4.72
C SER A 400 -11.08 4.58 -5.69
N ALA A 401 -9.86 4.43 -6.18
CA ALA A 401 -9.48 3.26 -6.98
C ALA A 401 -9.29 2.03 -6.09
N ALA A 402 -8.51 2.18 -5.01
CA ALA A 402 -8.30 1.16 -4.00
C ALA A 402 -9.61 0.67 -3.41
N ALA A 403 -10.53 1.60 -3.15
CA ALA A 403 -11.89 1.33 -2.74
C ALA A 403 -12.61 0.28 -3.58
N GLU A 404 -12.54 0.43 -4.89
CA GLU A 404 -13.27 -0.41 -5.84
C GLU A 404 -12.53 -1.72 -6.14
N SER A 405 -11.20 -1.71 -6.09
CA SER A 405 -10.36 -2.84 -6.53
C SER A 405 -9.78 -3.70 -5.42
N LEU A 406 -9.70 -3.20 -4.18
CA LEU A 406 -9.03 -3.87 -3.06
C LEU A 406 -9.97 -4.27 -1.93
N THR A 407 -11.03 -3.49 -1.65
CA THR A 407 -11.90 -3.73 -0.47
C THR A 407 -13.10 -4.68 -0.68
N PRO A 408 -13.71 -4.80 -1.88
CA PRO A 408 -14.90 -5.63 -2.03
C PRO A 408 -14.62 -7.13 -1.90
N GLU A 409 -15.68 -7.91 -1.75
CA GLU A 409 -15.56 -9.36 -1.86
C GLU A 409 -15.01 -9.75 -3.23
N LEU A 410 -14.21 -10.83 -3.23
CA LEU A 410 -13.49 -11.33 -4.41
C LEU A 410 -12.61 -10.28 -5.12
N SER A 411 -12.23 -9.21 -4.43
CA SER A 411 -11.28 -8.22 -4.93
C SER A 411 -9.83 -8.60 -4.57
N MET A 412 -8.88 -7.75 -4.91
CA MET A 412 -7.45 -8.05 -4.72
C MET A 412 -7.09 -8.33 -3.27
N SER A 413 -7.54 -7.57 -2.27
CA SER A 413 -7.13 -7.86 -0.87
C SER A 413 -7.70 -9.17 -0.37
N HIS A 414 -8.97 -9.46 -0.67
CA HIS A 414 -9.59 -10.74 -0.33
C HIS A 414 -8.79 -11.90 -0.93
N ARG A 415 -8.48 -11.79 -2.22
CA ARG A 415 -7.74 -12.82 -2.95
C ARG A 415 -6.28 -12.91 -2.52
N CYS A 416 -5.61 -11.80 -2.23
CA CYS A 416 -4.21 -11.82 -1.78
C CYS A 416 -4.05 -12.35 -0.35
N SER A 417 -5.11 -12.31 0.46
CA SER A 417 -5.10 -12.86 1.82
C SER A 417 -5.50 -14.33 1.87
N ALA A 418 -5.16 -15.03 2.95
CA ALA A 418 -5.76 -16.33 3.27
C ALA A 418 -7.11 -16.19 3.99
N LEU A 419 -7.46 -15.01 4.50
CA LEU A 419 -8.69 -14.78 5.27
C LEU A 419 -9.95 -15.03 4.43
N THR A 420 -11.02 -15.52 5.08
CA THR A 420 -12.36 -15.41 4.52
C THR A 420 -12.73 -13.93 4.39
N TYR A 421 -13.67 -13.58 3.51
CA TYR A 421 -14.04 -12.18 3.33
C TYR A 421 -14.56 -11.54 4.62
N ALA A 422 -15.38 -12.27 5.38
CA ALA A 422 -15.89 -11.82 6.67
C ALA A 422 -14.76 -11.53 7.67
N SER A 423 -13.75 -12.40 7.75
CA SER A 423 -12.58 -12.19 8.61
C SER A 423 -11.68 -11.05 8.14
N LEU A 424 -11.51 -10.86 6.83
CA LEU A 424 -10.78 -9.71 6.29
C LEU A 424 -11.49 -8.39 6.63
N VAL A 425 -12.81 -8.35 6.49
CA VAL A 425 -13.62 -7.19 6.88
C VAL A 425 -13.47 -6.94 8.38
N GLY A 426 -13.58 -7.98 9.23
CA GLY A 426 -13.33 -7.85 10.67
C GLY A 426 -11.95 -7.28 10.98
N ALA A 427 -10.91 -7.74 10.29
CA ALA A 427 -9.55 -7.23 10.43
C ALA A 427 -9.43 -5.76 10.08
N MET A 428 -10.10 -5.33 9.00
CA MET A 428 -10.13 -3.93 8.61
C MET A 428 -10.88 -3.07 9.64
N GLN A 429 -11.98 -3.56 10.20
CA GLN A 429 -12.75 -2.83 11.22
C GLN A 429 -11.98 -2.67 12.53
N GLU A 430 -11.36 -3.75 13.03
CA GLU A 430 -10.43 -3.67 14.17
C GLU A 430 -9.25 -2.74 13.85
N GLY A 431 -8.74 -2.78 12.62
CA GLY A 431 -7.71 -1.86 12.16
C GLY A 431 -8.13 -0.39 12.25
N ILE A 432 -9.39 -0.06 11.99
CA ILE A 432 -9.95 1.29 12.17
C ILE A 432 -10.00 1.63 13.66
N GLN A 433 -10.46 0.69 14.49
CA GLN A 433 -10.58 0.89 15.94
C GLN A 433 -9.22 1.11 16.60
N ASP A 434 -8.22 0.34 16.22
CA ASP A 434 -6.86 0.45 16.74
C ASP A 434 -6.05 1.59 16.10
N CYS A 435 -6.63 2.34 15.17
CA CYS A 435 -5.92 3.36 14.41
C CYS A 435 -5.45 4.51 15.33
N GLN A 436 -4.14 4.72 15.42
CA GLN A 436 -3.53 5.84 16.13
C GLN A 436 -2.90 6.86 15.19
N ILE A 437 -3.32 6.87 13.93
CA ILE A 437 -2.58 7.54 12.86
C ILE A 437 -2.43 9.06 13.10
N PHE A 438 -3.37 9.71 13.80
CA PHE A 438 -3.29 11.15 14.15
C PHE A 438 -2.61 11.44 15.49
N ARG A 439 -2.17 10.42 16.23
CA ARG A 439 -1.35 10.61 17.43
C ARG A 439 0.01 11.20 16.99
N PRO A 440 0.51 12.29 17.61
CA PRO A 440 1.83 12.81 17.28
C PRO A 440 2.92 11.74 17.38
N PHE A 441 3.78 11.61 16.37
CA PHE A 441 4.81 10.59 16.30
C PHE A 441 5.72 10.51 17.53
N PRO A 442 6.11 11.63 18.18
CA PRO A 442 6.88 11.57 19.44
C PRO A 442 6.18 10.83 20.58
N GLN A 443 4.89 10.57 20.47
CA GLN A 443 4.08 9.85 21.46
C GLN A 443 3.86 8.37 21.07
N TRP A 444 4.30 7.90 19.90
CA TRP A 444 4.02 6.52 19.44
C TRP A 444 4.78 5.44 20.20
N VAL A 445 6.02 5.71 20.61
CA VAL A 445 6.88 4.72 21.25
C VAL A 445 6.94 4.98 22.74
N GLU A 446 6.32 4.09 23.49
CA GLU A 446 6.33 4.04 24.95
C GLU A 446 7.21 2.87 25.37
N GLY A 447 8.49 3.11 25.62
CA GLY A 447 9.46 2.06 25.98
C GLY A 447 10.82 2.65 26.29
N LYS A 448 11.33 2.45 27.51
CA LYS A 448 12.58 3.06 27.96
C LYS A 448 13.77 2.47 27.20
N GLU A 449 13.76 1.17 26.93
CA GLU A 449 14.82 0.49 26.21
C GLU A 449 14.78 0.81 24.71
N LEU A 450 13.59 0.91 24.10
CA LEU A 450 13.47 1.36 22.70
C LEU A 450 13.98 2.80 22.50
N ILE A 451 13.67 3.69 23.45
CA ILE A 451 14.20 5.07 23.45
C ILE A 451 15.72 5.08 23.60
N LYS A 452 16.29 4.27 24.51
CA LYS A 452 17.75 4.14 24.67
C LYS A 452 18.40 3.62 23.38
N MET A 453 17.80 2.63 22.73
CA MET A 453 18.30 2.09 21.45
C MET A 453 18.29 3.13 20.34
N ALA A 454 17.23 3.93 20.23
CA ALA A 454 17.14 5.00 19.24
C ALA A 454 18.27 6.03 19.44
N LYS A 455 18.59 6.41 20.69
CA LYS A 455 19.67 7.36 21.02
C LYS A 455 21.06 6.88 20.58
N VAL A 456 21.28 5.56 20.47
CA VAL A 456 22.54 4.97 20.02
C VAL A 456 22.45 4.44 18.57
N GLY A 457 21.42 4.84 17.81
CA GLY A 457 21.28 4.51 16.39
C GLY A 457 20.88 3.06 16.10
N ARG A 458 20.42 2.31 17.11
CA ARG A 458 19.99 0.90 16.97
C ARG A 458 18.49 0.73 16.71
N PHE A 459 17.71 1.81 16.77
CA PHE A 459 16.30 1.80 16.39
C PHE A 459 15.97 3.01 15.50
N PRO A 460 16.42 2.97 14.22
CA PRO A 460 16.36 4.11 13.32
C PRO A 460 14.94 4.58 12.98
N PHE A 461 13.92 3.72 13.12
CA PHE A 461 12.53 4.13 12.96
C PHE A 461 12.16 5.28 13.90
N LEU A 462 12.48 5.15 15.20
CA LEU A 462 12.22 6.21 16.16
C LEU A 462 13.20 7.38 15.95
N GLU A 463 14.50 7.10 15.78
CA GLU A 463 15.52 8.15 15.65
C GLU A 463 15.29 9.05 14.42
N ASP A 464 15.22 8.46 13.22
CA ASP A 464 15.06 9.22 11.97
C ASP A 464 13.63 9.74 11.84
N GLY A 465 12.64 9.00 12.34
CA GLY A 465 11.25 9.44 12.38
C GLY A 465 11.06 10.68 13.23
N LEU A 466 11.70 10.78 14.40
CA LEU A 466 11.66 11.97 15.25
C LEU A 466 12.33 13.17 14.56
N ASN A 467 13.48 12.97 13.92
CA ASN A 467 14.15 14.04 13.18
C ASN A 467 13.24 14.56 12.05
N TYR A 468 12.63 13.64 11.30
CA TYR A 468 11.74 13.99 10.20
C TYR A 468 10.45 14.69 10.68
N TYR A 469 9.79 14.16 11.72
CA TYR A 469 8.61 14.76 12.33
C TYR A 469 8.91 16.19 12.82
N ASN A 470 10.03 16.39 13.52
CA ASN A 470 10.41 17.71 14.03
C ASN A 470 10.69 18.71 12.91
N THR A 471 11.30 18.28 11.80
CA THR A 471 11.48 19.12 10.61
C THR A 471 10.14 19.55 10.02
N ILE A 472 9.18 18.63 9.90
CA ILE A 472 7.81 18.96 9.44
C ILE A 472 7.13 19.90 10.43
N ARG A 473 7.25 19.64 11.74
CA ARG A 473 6.60 20.46 12.77
C ARG A 473 7.07 21.89 12.74
N LYS A 474 8.38 22.11 12.61
CA LYS A 474 9.00 23.43 12.44
C LYS A 474 8.43 24.16 11.23
N PHE A 475 8.29 23.46 10.10
CA PHE A 475 7.68 24.00 8.89
C PHE A 475 6.19 24.38 9.09
N VAL A 476 5.38 23.50 9.66
CA VAL A 476 3.95 23.75 9.92
C VAL A 476 3.75 24.90 10.91
N GLN A 477 4.57 24.97 11.96
CA GLN A 477 4.60 26.09 12.90
C GLN A 477 4.89 27.41 12.19
N ALA A 478 5.96 27.47 11.39
CA ALA A 478 6.32 28.67 10.64
C ALA A 478 5.22 29.09 9.66
N TRP A 479 4.59 28.13 8.98
CA TRP A 479 3.49 28.38 8.06
C TRP A 479 2.28 29.02 8.75
N ILE A 480 1.82 28.42 9.85
CA ILE A 480 0.67 28.91 10.61
C ILE A 480 0.97 30.25 11.25
N GLN A 481 2.13 30.41 11.91
CA GLN A 481 2.51 31.65 12.57
C GLN A 481 2.61 32.80 11.55
N THR A 482 3.32 32.58 10.43
CA THR A 482 3.44 33.62 9.39
C THR A 482 2.08 33.96 8.78
N SER A 483 1.18 32.98 8.63
CA SER A 483 -0.19 33.23 8.15
C SER A 483 -0.97 34.14 9.11
N VAL A 484 -0.78 33.99 10.42
CA VAL A 484 -1.37 34.86 11.45
C VAL A 484 -0.75 36.26 11.36
N ASP A 485 0.58 36.35 11.37
CA ASP A 485 1.31 37.62 11.37
C ASP A 485 1.04 38.47 10.12
N THR A 486 0.80 37.80 8.98
CA THR A 486 0.46 38.44 7.71
C THR A 486 -1.04 38.61 7.47
N ASN A 487 -1.88 38.28 8.47
CA ASN A 487 -3.34 38.35 8.42
C ASN A 487 -3.99 37.51 7.30
N TYR A 488 -3.30 36.49 6.79
CA TYR A 488 -3.88 35.49 5.87
C TYR A 488 -4.71 34.44 6.61
N LEU A 489 -4.43 34.19 7.88
CA LEU A 489 -5.28 33.42 8.79
C LEU A 489 -6.14 34.38 9.62
N ASP A 490 -6.95 35.17 8.93
CA ASP A 490 -7.96 36.06 9.52
C ASP A 490 -9.06 35.28 10.26
N ASP A 491 -10.00 35.98 10.90
CA ASP A 491 -11.10 35.36 11.66
C ASP A 491 -11.90 34.33 10.84
N ARG A 492 -12.10 34.60 9.54
CA ARG A 492 -12.83 33.72 8.64
C ARG A 492 -12.03 32.45 8.37
N ASN A 493 -10.76 32.57 8.01
CA ASN A 493 -9.90 31.44 7.70
C ASN A 493 -9.55 30.62 8.96
N LEU A 494 -9.49 31.27 10.13
CA LEU A 494 -9.36 30.62 11.43
C LEU A 494 -10.61 29.81 11.80
N ALA A 495 -11.81 30.34 11.54
CA ALA A 495 -13.05 29.60 11.71
C ALA A 495 -13.09 28.36 10.79
N GLN A 496 -12.70 28.50 9.54
CA GLN A 496 -12.58 27.37 8.61
C GLN A 496 -11.56 26.31 9.08
N LEU A 497 -10.42 26.73 9.62
CA LEU A 497 -9.43 25.82 10.21
C LEU A 497 -10.02 25.04 11.41
N ARG A 498 -10.82 25.72 12.24
CA ARG A 498 -11.53 25.09 13.35
C ARG A 498 -12.54 24.04 12.85
N ASP A 499 -13.33 24.36 11.83
CA ASP A 499 -14.30 23.43 11.24
C ASP A 499 -13.60 22.21 10.60
N PHE A 500 -12.50 22.44 9.87
CA PHE A 500 -11.63 21.39 9.35
C PHE A 500 -11.14 20.45 10.46
N TYR A 501 -10.63 21.02 11.56
CA TYR A 501 -10.12 20.25 12.69
C TYR A 501 -11.22 19.39 13.33
N TYR A 502 -12.39 19.97 13.58
CA TYR A 502 -13.49 19.25 14.21
C TYR A 502 -14.12 18.19 13.28
N GLU A 503 -14.11 18.38 11.96
CA GLU A 503 -14.52 17.32 11.04
C GLU A 503 -13.60 16.10 11.16
N ILE A 504 -12.27 16.30 11.19
CA ILE A 504 -11.31 15.19 11.38
C ILE A 504 -11.50 14.54 12.75
N LYS A 505 -11.58 15.35 13.82
CA LYS A 505 -11.80 14.84 15.19
C LYS A 505 -13.06 13.98 15.27
N THR A 506 -14.16 14.42 14.67
CA THR A 506 -15.43 13.67 14.64
C THR A 506 -15.30 12.34 13.90
N LYS A 507 -14.46 12.27 12.87
CA LYS A 507 -14.17 11.03 12.13
C LYS A 507 -13.25 10.07 12.89
N CYS A 508 -12.53 10.56 13.89
CA CYS A 508 -11.67 9.74 14.76
C CYS A 508 -12.40 9.22 16.01
N LEU A 509 -13.72 9.40 16.15
CA LEU A 509 -14.45 8.95 17.35
C LEU A 509 -14.32 7.43 17.58
N ASP A 510 -14.25 6.67 16.49
CA ASP A 510 -14.07 5.22 16.55
C ASP A 510 -12.59 4.80 16.62
N PHE A 511 -11.65 5.75 16.61
CA PHE A 511 -10.21 5.46 16.66
C PHE A 511 -9.72 5.39 18.11
N SER A 512 -8.68 4.60 18.36
CA SER A 512 -8.04 4.50 19.68
C SER A 512 -7.33 5.78 20.10
N TYR A 513 -6.98 6.66 19.14
CA TYR A 513 -6.54 8.02 19.42
C TYR A 513 -7.52 9.05 18.88
N GLN A 514 -8.03 9.89 19.77
CA GLN A 514 -8.85 11.04 19.43
C GLN A 514 -8.03 12.34 19.57
N PRO A 515 -7.98 13.20 18.53
CA PRO A 515 -7.36 14.50 18.66
C PRO A 515 -7.96 15.32 19.82
N PRO A 516 -7.15 16.15 20.53
CA PRO A 516 -7.61 16.93 21.67
C PRO A 516 -8.63 18.03 21.27
N HIS A 517 -8.97 18.93 22.18
CA HIS A 517 -9.78 20.10 21.81
C HIS A 517 -8.98 21.04 20.90
N PHE A 518 -9.69 21.77 20.04
CA PHE A 518 -9.06 22.70 19.11
C PHE A 518 -8.25 23.77 19.86
N SER A 519 -6.99 23.87 19.49
CA SER A 519 -6.10 25.00 19.72
C SER A 519 -5.20 25.13 18.48
N LEU A 520 -4.52 26.26 18.31
CA LEU A 520 -3.57 26.39 17.20
C LEU A 520 -2.45 25.35 17.30
N ASP A 521 -1.99 25.03 18.50
CA ASP A 521 -0.97 24.00 18.73
C ASP A 521 -1.48 22.60 18.37
N ALA A 522 -2.71 22.25 18.78
CA ALA A 522 -3.33 20.98 18.42
C ALA A 522 -3.55 20.88 16.90
N ALA A 523 -3.90 21.98 16.22
CA ALA A 523 -4.02 22.02 14.78
C ALA A 523 -2.66 21.85 14.08
N GLN A 524 -1.59 22.46 14.61
CA GLN A 524 -0.22 22.26 14.14
C GLN A 524 0.21 20.80 14.25
N ASP A 525 -0.02 20.15 15.39
CA ASP A 525 0.31 18.74 15.59
C ASP A 525 -0.50 17.83 14.65
N LEU A 526 -1.80 18.09 14.47
CA LEU A 526 -2.63 17.32 13.54
C LEU A 526 -2.11 17.45 12.09
N ILE A 527 -1.80 18.66 11.63
CA ILE A 527 -1.29 18.92 10.27
C ILE A 527 0.10 18.32 10.09
N THR A 528 0.96 18.44 11.11
CA THR A 528 2.30 17.84 11.12
C THR A 528 2.21 16.32 11.00
N GLN A 529 1.37 15.69 11.83
CA GLN A 529 1.18 14.25 11.80
C GLN A 529 0.59 13.79 10.46
N PHE A 530 -0.36 14.53 9.89
CA PHE A 530 -0.88 14.25 8.57
C PHE A 530 0.23 14.24 7.50
N ILE A 531 1.04 15.30 7.43
CA ILE A 531 2.15 15.40 6.46
C ILE A 531 3.14 14.27 6.68
N PHE A 532 3.53 14.00 7.93
CA PHE A 532 4.42 12.89 8.28
C PHE A 532 3.86 11.54 7.78
N ASN A 533 2.56 11.34 7.91
CA ASN A 533 1.92 10.08 7.55
C ASN A 533 1.85 9.85 6.05
N VAL A 534 1.46 10.85 5.26
CA VAL A 534 1.29 10.71 3.79
C VAL A 534 2.60 10.78 3.02
N THR A 535 3.71 11.08 3.69
CA THR A 535 5.04 11.12 3.10
C THR A 535 5.91 9.98 3.65
N GLY A 536 6.55 10.20 4.80
CA GLY A 536 7.51 9.28 5.39
C GLY A 536 6.88 7.96 5.87
N TYR A 537 5.78 8.01 6.61
CA TYR A 537 5.16 6.78 7.11
C TYR A 537 4.51 5.97 5.99
N HIS A 538 3.83 6.62 5.04
CA HIS A 538 3.28 5.97 3.85
C HIS A 538 4.37 5.27 3.05
N GLU A 539 5.55 5.89 2.89
CA GLU A 539 6.68 5.20 2.30
C GLU A 539 7.07 3.96 3.13
N LEU A 540 7.27 4.10 4.45
CA LEU A 540 7.63 2.99 5.33
C LEU A 540 6.71 1.77 5.18
N VAL A 541 5.40 2.00 5.18
CA VAL A 541 4.40 0.91 5.14
C VAL A 541 4.01 0.50 3.72
N GLY A 542 4.22 1.39 2.75
CA GLY A 542 3.78 1.26 1.36
C GLY A 542 4.83 0.79 0.36
N SER A 543 6.11 0.72 0.75
CA SER A 543 7.18 0.13 -0.07
C SER A 543 7.07 -1.41 -0.15
N LEU A 544 5.94 -1.96 -0.60
CA LEU A 544 5.72 -3.41 -0.72
C LEU A 544 6.85 -4.14 -1.46
N VAL A 545 7.45 -3.49 -2.47
CA VAL A 545 8.55 -4.06 -3.24
C VAL A 545 9.78 -4.42 -2.38
N ASP A 546 9.98 -3.76 -1.24
CA ASP A 546 11.11 -4.07 -0.35
C ASP A 546 10.93 -5.43 0.35
N PHE A 547 9.70 -5.91 0.53
CA PHE A 547 9.41 -7.13 1.30
C PHE A 547 8.51 -8.15 0.59
N ALA A 548 8.11 -7.91 -0.65
CA ALA A 548 7.23 -8.81 -1.42
C ALA A 548 7.74 -9.14 -2.83
N CYS A 549 9.05 -8.98 -3.07
CA CYS A 549 9.66 -9.17 -4.39
C CYS A 549 10.31 -10.55 -4.64
N SER A 550 10.24 -11.47 -3.68
CA SER A 550 10.75 -12.85 -3.82
C SER A 550 9.81 -13.86 -3.15
N LEU A 551 9.79 -15.11 -3.64
CA LEU A 551 9.09 -16.23 -2.98
C LEU A 551 9.53 -16.44 -1.52
N ARG A 552 10.76 -16.03 -1.19
CA ARG A 552 11.36 -16.17 0.14
C ARG A 552 11.08 -14.97 1.04
N HIS A 553 10.37 -13.95 0.55
CA HIS A 553 10.03 -12.77 1.32
C HIS A 553 8.66 -12.92 1.99
N CYS A 554 7.99 -11.80 2.29
CA CYS A 554 6.66 -11.81 2.86
C CYS A 554 5.62 -11.95 1.74
N SER A 555 4.54 -12.67 2.04
CA SER A 555 3.29 -12.61 1.31
C SER A 555 2.17 -12.21 2.27
N ALA A 556 0.93 -12.41 1.85
CA ALA A 556 -0.23 -12.26 2.70
C ALA A 556 -1.01 -13.57 2.82
N ARG A 557 -0.44 -14.74 2.51
CA ARG A 557 -1.08 -16.05 2.69
C ARG A 557 -0.15 -17.04 3.40
N CYS A 558 -0.71 -17.84 4.30
CA CYS A 558 0.02 -18.91 4.99
C CYS A 558 -0.45 -20.28 4.48
N ARG A 559 0.48 -21.20 4.19
CA ARG A 559 0.17 -22.59 3.81
C ARG A 559 0.64 -23.54 4.92
N PRO A 560 -0.11 -24.63 5.22
CA PRO A 560 0.33 -25.59 6.22
C PRO A 560 1.71 -26.18 5.88
N GLY A 561 2.62 -26.24 6.84
CA GLY A 561 3.97 -26.79 6.69
C GLY A 561 4.93 -26.00 5.77
N ALA A 562 4.48 -24.89 5.16
CA ALA A 562 5.30 -24.17 4.19
C ALA A 562 6.39 -23.31 4.86
N THR A 563 7.60 -23.35 4.32
CA THR A 563 8.74 -22.50 4.72
C THR A 563 8.97 -21.31 3.77
N THR A 564 8.31 -21.33 2.61
CA THR A 564 8.34 -20.29 1.57
C THR A 564 6.93 -20.01 1.06
N ASN A 565 6.77 -18.92 0.29
CA ASN A 565 5.50 -18.61 -0.36
C ASN A 565 5.26 -19.48 -1.59
N ASP A 566 3.99 -19.82 -1.84
CA ASP A 566 3.60 -20.39 -3.13
C ASP A 566 3.59 -19.31 -4.24
N LEU A 567 3.72 -19.75 -5.49
CA LEU A 567 3.80 -18.85 -6.64
C LEU A 567 2.58 -17.93 -6.76
N GLN A 568 1.36 -18.45 -6.56
CA GLN A 568 0.15 -17.67 -6.75
C GLN A 568 0.09 -16.53 -5.72
N SER A 569 0.33 -16.86 -4.45
CA SER A 569 0.37 -15.91 -3.33
C SER A 569 1.42 -14.83 -3.55
N PHE A 570 2.60 -15.20 -4.05
CA PHE A 570 3.65 -14.25 -4.43
C PHE A 570 3.23 -13.33 -5.59
N LEU A 571 2.75 -13.90 -6.70
CA LEU A 571 2.42 -13.14 -7.90
C LEU A 571 1.28 -12.14 -7.68
N MET A 572 0.29 -12.46 -6.85
CA MET A 572 -0.74 -11.47 -6.54
C MET A 572 -0.21 -10.34 -5.66
N CYS A 573 0.70 -10.64 -4.72
CA CYS A 573 1.34 -9.59 -3.92
C CYS A 573 2.20 -8.67 -4.81
N ALA A 574 2.97 -9.24 -5.75
CA ALA A 574 3.71 -8.48 -6.76
C ALA A 574 2.78 -7.64 -7.65
N ALA A 575 1.61 -8.18 -8.03
CA ALA A 575 0.61 -7.44 -8.79
C ALA A 575 0.00 -6.28 -8.00
N VAL A 576 -0.24 -6.44 -6.70
CA VAL A 576 -0.65 -5.35 -5.80
C VAL A 576 0.45 -4.28 -5.74
N ALA A 577 1.70 -4.69 -5.48
CA ALA A 577 2.84 -3.78 -5.42
C ALA A 577 3.03 -2.99 -6.72
N ALA A 578 2.82 -3.61 -7.88
CA ALA A 578 2.84 -2.91 -9.16
C ALA A 578 1.63 -1.98 -9.34
N LEU A 579 0.41 -2.41 -8.98
CA LEU A 579 -0.80 -1.60 -9.13
C LEU A 579 -0.74 -0.30 -8.32
N THR A 580 -0.06 -0.33 -7.18
CA THR A 580 0.08 0.83 -6.27
C THR A 580 1.37 1.62 -6.49
N SER A 581 2.17 1.33 -7.54
CA SER A 581 3.48 1.95 -7.76
C SER A 581 3.47 3.23 -8.60
N ILE A 582 2.30 3.78 -8.87
CA ILE A 582 2.17 5.00 -9.66
C ILE A 582 2.82 6.16 -8.89
N ARG A 583 3.92 6.67 -9.42
CA ARG A 583 4.73 7.71 -8.78
C ARG A 583 3.98 9.04 -8.71
N THR A 584 4.01 9.67 -7.55
CA THR A 584 3.62 11.07 -7.37
C THR A 584 4.87 11.97 -7.37
N PRO A 585 4.71 13.32 -7.40
CA PRO A 585 5.84 14.23 -7.36
C PRO A 585 6.73 13.99 -6.12
N PRO A 586 8.06 14.07 -6.26
CA PRO A 586 8.97 14.02 -5.12
C PRO A 586 8.67 15.16 -4.13
N LEU A 587 8.76 14.88 -2.83
CA LEU A 587 8.59 15.86 -1.75
C LEU A 587 9.49 17.09 -1.92
N MET A 588 10.73 16.86 -2.36
CA MET A 588 11.73 17.92 -2.57
C MET A 588 11.65 18.58 -3.95
N SER A 589 10.48 18.57 -4.61
CA SER A 589 10.27 19.29 -5.86
C SER A 589 10.05 20.79 -5.59
N ASP A 590 10.27 21.60 -6.63
CA ASP A 590 10.10 23.06 -6.63
C ASP A 590 8.63 23.52 -6.73
N PHE A 591 7.74 22.69 -7.30
CA PHE A 591 6.31 22.98 -7.52
C PHE A 591 6.06 24.39 -8.09
N PRO A 592 6.65 24.74 -9.25
CA PRO A 592 6.74 26.11 -9.72
C PRO A 592 5.36 26.66 -10.08
N ASN A 593 4.43 25.84 -10.57
CA ASN A 593 3.07 26.28 -10.88
C ASN A 593 2.20 26.53 -9.63
N PHE A 594 2.71 26.18 -8.45
CA PHE A 594 2.08 26.38 -7.16
C PHE A 594 2.77 27.49 -6.34
N PHE A 595 4.11 27.45 -6.25
CA PHE A 595 4.93 28.41 -5.49
C PHE A 595 5.65 29.47 -6.36
N ALA A 596 5.22 29.74 -7.60
CA ALA A 596 5.73 30.88 -8.37
C ALA A 596 5.09 32.23 -7.97
N LYS A 597 5.72 33.31 -8.45
CA LYS A 597 5.38 34.73 -8.23
C LYS A 597 3.91 35.09 -8.50
N ASP A 598 3.20 34.30 -9.31
CA ASP A 598 1.80 34.53 -9.67
C ASP A 598 0.80 33.58 -8.96
N GLY A 599 1.30 32.59 -8.20
CA GLY A 599 0.51 31.50 -7.59
C GLY A 599 0.34 31.60 -6.07
N ALA A 600 1.43 31.91 -5.35
CA ALA A 600 1.48 31.94 -3.89
C ALA A 600 1.98 33.30 -3.36
N PRO A 601 1.49 33.76 -2.19
CA PRO A 601 2.08 34.91 -1.48
C PRO A 601 3.59 34.73 -1.24
N GLU A 602 4.35 35.83 -1.27
CA GLU A 602 5.81 35.81 -1.10
C GLU A 602 6.26 35.09 0.19
N TRP A 603 5.48 35.21 1.27
CA TRP A 603 5.79 34.54 2.53
C TRP A 603 5.67 33.02 2.43
N GLU A 604 4.73 32.47 1.65
CA GLU A 604 4.59 31.02 1.43
C GLU A 604 5.81 30.47 0.71
N ILE A 605 6.29 31.21 -0.30
CA ILE A 605 7.50 30.86 -1.07
C ILE A 605 8.71 30.82 -0.14
N LYS A 606 8.87 31.82 0.75
CA LYS A 606 9.96 31.88 1.72
C LYS A 606 9.91 30.73 2.73
N VAL A 607 8.73 30.44 3.29
CA VAL A 607 8.56 29.34 4.26
C VAL A 607 8.79 27.98 3.59
N TRP A 608 8.29 27.77 2.36
CA TRP A 608 8.54 26.56 1.59
C TRP A 608 10.04 26.38 1.28
N ALA A 609 10.72 27.43 0.85
CA ALA A 609 12.17 27.38 0.57
C ALA A 609 12.98 27.03 1.83
N ALA A 610 12.61 27.57 2.99
CA ALA A 610 13.22 27.21 4.27
C ALA A 610 13.00 25.73 4.61
N PHE A 611 11.80 25.20 4.39
CA PHE A 611 11.51 23.79 4.57
C PHE A 611 12.33 22.90 3.63
N GLN A 612 12.45 23.25 2.36
CA GLN A 612 13.28 22.52 1.39
C GLN A 612 14.77 22.49 1.82
N LYS A 613 15.27 23.59 2.38
CA LYS A 613 16.62 23.65 2.97
C LYS A 613 16.75 22.70 4.17
N ASP A 614 15.81 22.75 5.12
CA ASP A 614 15.82 21.89 6.30
C ASP A 614 15.75 20.39 5.91
N LEU A 615 14.97 20.04 4.88
CA LEU A 615 14.95 18.68 4.32
C LEU A 615 16.30 18.29 3.70
N GLY A 616 16.98 19.20 3.01
CA GLY A 616 18.32 18.98 2.47
C GLY A 616 19.37 18.71 3.56
N GLU A 617 19.30 19.42 4.68
CA GLU A 617 20.15 19.18 5.85
C GLU A 617 19.88 17.80 6.45
N LEU A 618 18.60 17.41 6.57
CA LEU A 618 18.20 16.10 7.06
C LEU A 618 18.66 14.96 6.12
N VAL A 619 18.65 15.17 4.80
CA VAL A 619 19.19 14.23 3.81
C VAL A 619 20.67 13.92 4.08
N VAL A 620 21.47 14.94 4.38
CA VAL A 620 22.90 14.79 4.70
C VAL A 620 23.08 14.03 6.01
N LEU A 621 22.31 14.39 7.05
CA LEU A 621 22.35 13.73 8.35
C LEU A 621 22.03 12.22 8.23
N ASN A 622 20.92 11.88 7.57
CA ASN A 622 20.48 10.49 7.45
C ASN A 622 21.45 9.65 6.60
N LYS A 623 22.04 10.22 5.54
CA LYS A 623 23.11 9.55 4.77
C LYS A 623 24.34 9.25 5.62
N LYS A 624 24.76 10.20 6.47
CA LYS A 624 25.88 10.00 7.40
C LYS A 624 25.60 8.86 8.39
N LYS A 625 24.42 8.84 9.02
CA LYS A 625 24.03 7.75 9.95
C LYS A 625 23.94 6.41 9.24
N ASN A 626 23.34 6.37 8.07
CA ASN A 626 23.21 5.14 7.28
C ASN A 626 24.54 4.54 6.81
N ALA A 627 25.61 5.34 6.76
CA ALA A 627 26.94 4.83 6.46
C ALA A 627 27.58 4.04 7.62
N SER A 628 27.14 4.26 8.86
CA SER A 628 27.68 3.58 10.06
C SER A 628 26.75 2.51 10.63
N ARG A 629 25.50 2.41 10.16
CA ARG A 629 24.55 1.39 10.62
C ARG A 629 24.87 0.02 10.01
N PRO A 630 24.57 -1.09 10.72
CA PRO A 630 24.65 -2.44 10.15
C PRO A 630 23.77 -2.59 8.90
N HIS A 631 22.59 -1.97 8.93
CA HIS A 631 21.67 -1.91 7.81
C HIS A 631 21.20 -0.47 7.61
N PRO A 632 21.24 0.07 6.38
CA PRO A 632 20.74 1.41 6.11
C PRO A 632 19.22 1.44 6.26
N PHE A 633 18.71 2.50 6.91
CA PHE A 633 17.29 2.80 7.07
C PHE A 633 16.98 4.09 6.30
N ARG A 634 16.22 3.99 5.22
CA ARG A 634 15.96 5.08 4.26
C ARG A 634 14.49 5.46 4.15
N TYR A 635 13.61 4.90 4.98
CA TYR A 635 12.18 5.20 4.92
C TYR A 635 11.82 6.64 5.34
N PHE A 636 12.71 7.34 6.04
CA PHE A 636 12.57 8.77 6.36
C PHE A 636 13.65 9.63 5.68
N GLN A 637 14.11 9.22 4.49
CA GLN A 637 15.13 9.91 3.71
C GLN A 637 14.45 10.90 2.72
N PRO A 638 14.46 12.22 2.96
CA PRO A 638 13.58 13.15 2.22
C PRO A 638 13.74 13.18 0.70
N ASP A 639 14.96 12.97 0.18
CA ASP A 639 15.24 12.94 -1.28
C ASP A 639 14.73 11.66 -1.97
N GLN A 640 14.07 10.77 -1.23
CA GLN A 640 13.38 9.60 -1.74
C GLN A 640 11.87 9.70 -1.58
N LEU A 641 11.36 10.58 -0.71
CA LEU A 641 9.95 10.64 -0.36
C LEU A 641 9.12 11.27 -1.48
N GLU A 642 7.93 10.73 -1.64
CA GLU A 642 6.85 11.31 -2.42
C GLU A 642 6.10 12.36 -1.58
N CYS A 643 5.38 13.27 -2.24
CA CYS A 643 4.72 14.37 -1.54
C CYS A 643 3.38 13.98 -0.90
N SER A 644 2.75 12.86 -1.26
CA SER A 644 1.39 12.50 -0.83
C SER A 644 1.02 11.04 -1.02
#